data_AF-A0A443S444-F1
#
_entry.id   AF-A0A443S444-F1
#
_cell.length_a   1.000
_cell.length_b   1.000
_cell.length_c   1.000
_cell.angle_alpha   90.00
_cell.angle_beta   90.00
_cell.angle_gamma   90.00
#
_symmetry.space_group_name_H-M   'P 1'
#
loop_
_entity.id
_entity.type
_entity.pdbx_description
1 polymer ?
#
loop_
_entity_poly.entity_id
_entity_poly.type
_entity_poly.pdbx_seq_one_letter_code
_entity_poly.pdbx_strand_id
1 'polypeptide(L)'
;FDEPSFKATFSITIIAPKDRTVVSNMPVSSSTVTEKEKKTVFQKTPKMSTYLVCFVVGDYDFVEKSTPGGGVKVRIYTRIGRKEEGLFALNVAVKSVVYLQNYLGVNYTLPKLDIVGVRDHDASAMENWGLILHKESVLYINETTSPITQQISVAYIIAHEVTHQWFGNLVTMKWWTHIWLNEGFAEFMECMITNVFFEKWRFWRYCLEADYESALQLDSFHSIHPINIPKLNQSENDIIFDGIIYKKGASVIKMIKHFVGKEKFRKSLKRYIRKNQYANTETNDILKSFDEVSGKRITQMMSAWLNKKGYPVIKVEENGECLGIRQEKFSIDGMNNEEERKMLWKVPIIYKADINGSTKTFVLRKRSERCLSKTIFNLNIGSVGFYRTQYTDKQYEQLFNQLKAGKLKAEHRFHLHHDYFAFAMAGMKSPVEYLKYLKMYAEEEEYFIWKSIDSSISNIKELISNANCTEEINKFVTQLYSKINEKLKNTKKNDDFTKLLQVLIYSRLGKSGNKEIIDDSFKRFDDYYNKQIIDPNYRSAVFEMVASKAPNNSNDYYHKLIQVFKKSDDINERKEITKALGSSENDEQLKLTLELSLTTEVTLSECSLLIESVADSKPELAFRFVAKNVNILRYKFEESLTKIIRVSNPFSDERFTKGYGSGELSSATKTSFA
;
A
#
# COMPACT_ATOMS: atom_id res chain seq x y z
N PHE A 1 -31.99 1.09 -8.54
CA PHE A 1 -30.95 1.99 -9.05
C PHE A 1 -29.76 1.91 -8.12
N ASP A 2 -28.85 0.97 -8.35
CA ASP A 2 -27.65 0.82 -7.53
C ASP A 2 -26.41 1.19 -8.38
N GLU A 3 -26.34 2.48 -8.70
CA GLU A 3 -25.23 3.06 -9.43
C GLU A 3 -24.85 4.38 -8.76
N PRO A 4 -23.56 4.77 -8.77
CA PRO A 4 -23.10 5.95 -8.06
C PRO A 4 -23.77 7.25 -8.53
N SER A 5 -24.21 7.31 -9.78
CA SER A 5 -24.89 8.47 -10.38
C SER A 5 -26.32 8.69 -9.88
N PHE A 6 -27.01 7.63 -9.44
CA PHE A 6 -28.40 7.71 -8.95
C PHE A 6 -28.44 8.12 -7.48
N LYS A 7 -27.85 9.27 -7.17
CA LYS A 7 -27.88 9.80 -5.80
C LYS A 7 -29.30 10.13 -5.35
N ALA A 8 -29.64 9.75 -4.12
CA ALA A 8 -30.92 10.01 -3.47
C ALA A 8 -30.73 10.47 -2.02
N THR A 9 -31.82 10.85 -1.36
CA THR A 9 -31.84 11.06 0.09
C THR A 9 -32.43 9.84 0.76
N PHE A 10 -31.92 9.47 1.93
CA PHE A 10 -32.34 8.27 2.65
C PHE A 10 -32.88 8.66 4.03
N SER A 11 -33.98 8.02 4.42
CA SER A 11 -34.56 8.10 5.76
C SER A 11 -34.56 6.69 6.33
N ILE A 12 -33.68 6.46 7.32
CA ILE A 12 -33.38 5.10 7.80
C ILE A 12 -34.05 4.92 9.17
N THR A 13 -34.72 3.77 9.34
CA THR A 13 -35.28 3.33 10.61
C THR A 13 -34.86 1.89 10.83
N ILE A 14 -34.34 1.59 12.03
CA ILE A 14 -33.84 0.26 12.39
C ILE A 14 -34.55 -0.18 13.65
N ILE A 15 -35.05 -1.42 13.63
CA ILE A 15 -35.60 -2.10 14.80
C ILE A 15 -34.59 -3.20 15.16
N ALA A 16 -34.05 -3.14 16.36
CA ALA A 16 -33.02 -4.05 16.85
C ALA A 16 -33.31 -4.41 18.32
N PRO A 17 -32.66 -5.44 18.90
CA PRO A 17 -32.78 -5.72 20.33
C PRO A 17 -32.40 -4.49 21.18
N LYS A 18 -33.12 -4.27 22.28
CA LYS A 18 -33.09 -3.00 23.04
C LYS A 18 -31.73 -2.61 23.61
N ASP A 19 -30.89 -3.59 23.86
CA ASP A 19 -29.57 -3.54 24.46
C ASP A 19 -28.44 -3.29 23.45
N ARG A 20 -28.75 -3.26 22.15
CA ARG A 20 -27.76 -3.03 21.10
C ARG A 20 -27.53 -1.54 20.83
N THR A 21 -26.28 -1.20 20.54
CA THR A 21 -25.92 0.06 19.89
C THR A 21 -26.39 0.00 18.44
N VAL A 22 -27.05 1.08 17.98
CA VAL A 22 -27.56 1.22 16.61
C VAL A 22 -27.08 2.55 16.06
N VAL A 23 -26.26 2.49 15.01
CA VAL A 23 -25.69 3.67 14.34
C VAL A 23 -25.91 3.61 12.84
N SER A 24 -26.07 4.76 12.19
CA SER A 24 -26.22 4.89 10.74
C SER A 24 -25.56 6.20 10.28
N ASN A 25 -25.64 6.55 8.99
CA ASN A 25 -24.99 7.72 8.38
C ASN A 25 -25.26 9.04 9.13
N MET A 26 -26.50 9.25 9.59
CA MET A 26 -26.97 10.48 10.23
C MET A 26 -27.16 10.32 11.74
N PRO A 27 -27.26 11.41 12.51
CA PRO A 27 -27.63 11.35 13.92
C PRO A 27 -29.02 10.73 14.14
N VAL A 28 -29.22 10.14 15.32
CA VAL A 28 -30.53 9.66 15.76
C VAL A 28 -31.47 10.86 15.90
N SER A 29 -32.65 10.76 15.27
CA SER A 29 -33.73 11.72 15.41
C SER A 29 -34.65 11.37 16.58
N SER A 30 -35.00 10.09 16.74
CA SER A 30 -35.79 9.60 17.86
C SER A 30 -35.52 8.11 18.11
N SER A 31 -35.80 7.66 19.33
CA SER A 31 -35.68 6.26 19.73
C SER A 31 -36.87 5.89 20.59
N THR A 32 -37.51 4.76 20.29
CA THR A 32 -38.61 4.20 21.08
C THR A 32 -38.25 2.78 21.48
N VAL A 33 -38.32 2.48 22.77
CA VAL A 33 -37.92 1.19 23.33
C VAL A 33 -39.17 0.45 23.81
N THR A 34 -39.35 -0.79 23.37
CA THR A 34 -40.34 -1.74 23.88
C THR A 34 -39.66 -2.69 24.88
N GLU A 35 -40.38 -3.68 25.42
CA GLU A 35 -39.78 -4.64 26.36
C GLU A 35 -38.58 -5.41 25.77
N LYS A 36 -38.56 -5.64 24.46
CA LYS A 36 -37.53 -6.46 23.78
C LYS A 36 -36.73 -5.69 22.72
N GLU A 37 -37.32 -4.68 22.10
CA GLU A 37 -36.76 -4.04 20.91
C GLU A 37 -36.60 -2.54 21.08
N LYS A 38 -35.73 -1.95 20.27
CA LYS A 38 -35.51 -0.52 20.15
C LYS A 38 -35.68 -0.13 18.68
N LYS A 39 -36.66 0.72 18.41
CA LYS A 39 -36.86 1.39 17.14
C LYS A 39 -36.08 2.70 17.14
N THR A 40 -35.02 2.76 16.34
CA THR A 40 -34.16 3.96 16.17
C THR A 40 -34.45 4.59 14.82
N VAL A 41 -34.90 5.85 14.81
CA VAL A 41 -35.17 6.64 13.61
C VAL A 41 -34.03 7.65 13.44
N PHE A 42 -33.41 7.68 12.27
CA PHE A 42 -32.31 8.59 11.94
C PHE A 42 -32.82 9.82 11.18
N GLN A 43 -32.08 10.93 11.30
CA GLN A 43 -32.32 12.10 10.47
C GLN A 43 -32.12 11.76 8.98
N LYS A 44 -32.83 12.49 8.10
CA LYS A 44 -32.73 12.31 6.65
C LYS A 44 -31.33 12.70 6.15
N THR A 45 -30.72 11.87 5.30
CA THR A 45 -29.39 12.15 4.71
C THR A 45 -29.48 13.29 3.69
N PRO A 46 -28.37 13.99 3.39
CA PRO A 46 -28.26 14.72 2.15
C PRO A 46 -28.30 13.76 0.94
N LYS A 47 -28.31 14.34 -0.26
CA LYS A 47 -28.25 13.57 -1.50
C LYS A 47 -26.89 12.84 -1.59
N MET A 48 -26.91 11.51 -1.62
CA MET A 48 -25.74 10.63 -1.61
C MET A 48 -25.95 9.39 -2.47
N SER A 49 -24.87 8.72 -2.86
CA SER A 49 -24.91 7.48 -3.65
C SER A 49 -25.31 6.29 -2.78
N THR A 50 -25.91 5.26 -3.39
CA THR A 50 -26.44 4.06 -2.69
C THR A 50 -25.35 3.30 -1.94
N TYR A 51 -24.16 3.13 -2.55
CA TYR A 51 -23.04 2.39 -1.96
C TYR A 51 -22.52 2.98 -0.63
N LEU A 52 -22.91 4.22 -0.30
CA LEU A 52 -22.52 4.91 0.93
C LEU A 52 -23.54 4.74 2.06
N VAL A 53 -24.72 4.17 1.81
CA VAL A 53 -25.73 3.91 2.84
C VAL A 53 -25.21 2.82 3.77
N CYS A 54 -25.22 3.08 5.09
CA CYS A 54 -24.66 2.15 6.06
C CYS A 54 -25.38 2.21 7.40
N PHE A 55 -25.42 1.08 8.08
CA PHE A 55 -25.82 0.97 9.47
C PHE A 55 -25.10 -0.18 10.17
N VAL A 56 -24.90 -0.04 11.48
CA VAL A 56 -24.31 -1.06 12.33
C VAL A 56 -25.20 -1.27 13.55
N VAL A 57 -25.41 -2.55 13.89
CA VAL A 57 -26.09 -3.00 15.10
C VAL A 57 -25.15 -3.95 15.85
N GLY A 58 -24.84 -3.66 17.10
CA GLY A 58 -23.97 -4.52 17.89
C GLY A 58 -23.63 -3.96 19.27
N ASP A 59 -22.68 -4.62 19.93
CA ASP A 59 -22.21 -4.28 21.26
C ASP A 59 -20.94 -3.42 21.17
N TYR A 60 -21.12 -2.12 21.32
CA TYR A 60 -20.06 -1.14 21.13
C TYR A 60 -20.00 -0.14 22.27
N ASP A 61 -18.77 0.12 22.74
CA ASP A 61 -18.38 1.34 23.43
C ASP A 61 -17.84 2.35 22.41
N PHE A 62 -17.64 3.60 22.81
CA PHE A 62 -16.96 4.58 21.98
C PHE A 62 -16.17 5.61 22.77
N VAL A 63 -15.16 6.18 22.11
CA VAL A 63 -14.53 7.44 22.51
C VAL A 63 -15.00 8.55 21.58
N GLU A 64 -15.21 9.76 22.11
CA GLU A 64 -15.73 10.92 21.36
C GLU A 64 -14.82 12.14 21.52
N LYS A 65 -14.69 12.92 20.45
CA LYS A 65 -14.09 14.26 20.48
C LYS A 65 -14.74 15.15 19.42
N SER A 66 -14.93 16.41 19.76
CA SER A 66 -15.42 17.41 18.79
C SER A 66 -14.26 18.12 18.10
N THR A 67 -14.46 18.51 16.84
CA THR A 67 -13.55 19.45 16.16
C THR A 67 -13.53 20.81 16.86
N PRO A 68 -12.47 21.63 16.70
CA PRO A 68 -12.41 22.97 17.29
C PRO A 68 -13.65 23.81 16.97
N GLY A 69 -14.19 24.49 17.99
CA GLY A 69 -15.44 25.24 17.87
C GLY A 69 -16.72 24.38 17.95
N GLY A 70 -16.61 23.07 18.22
CA GLY A 70 -17.75 22.18 18.42
C GLY A 70 -18.47 21.78 17.12
N GLY A 71 -17.85 22.00 15.95
CA GLY A 71 -18.54 21.91 14.66
C GLY A 71 -18.94 20.50 14.22
N VAL A 72 -18.14 19.48 14.54
CA VAL A 72 -18.39 18.07 14.15
C VAL A 72 -18.03 17.15 15.32
N LYS A 73 -18.96 16.27 15.71
CA LYS A 73 -18.69 15.21 16.70
C LYS A 73 -18.08 14.00 16.00
N VAL A 74 -16.87 13.61 16.41
CA VAL A 74 -16.18 12.43 15.89
C VAL A 74 -16.17 11.33 16.94
N ARG A 75 -16.52 10.11 16.57
CA ARG A 75 -16.53 8.94 17.47
C ARG A 75 -15.81 7.76 16.86
N ILE A 76 -15.07 7.03 17.69
CA ILE A 76 -14.53 5.72 17.35
C ILE A 76 -15.27 4.68 18.18
N TYR A 77 -16.01 3.80 17.52
CA TYR A 77 -16.72 2.70 18.15
C TYR A 77 -15.81 1.46 18.17
N THR A 78 -15.68 0.88 19.36
CA THR A 78 -14.89 -0.32 19.62
C THR A 78 -15.76 -1.36 20.32
N ARG A 79 -15.28 -2.60 20.42
CA ARG A 79 -15.90 -3.57 21.33
C ARG A 79 -15.96 -3.01 22.76
N ILE A 80 -16.98 -3.44 23.49
CA ILE A 80 -17.13 -3.13 24.91
C ILE A 80 -15.84 -3.50 25.66
N GLY A 81 -15.35 -2.59 26.49
CA GLY A 81 -14.13 -2.79 27.29
C GLY A 81 -12.81 -2.52 26.55
N ARG A 82 -12.83 -2.06 25.29
CA ARG A 82 -11.63 -1.73 24.48
C ARG A 82 -11.58 -0.28 24.00
N LYS A 83 -12.39 0.61 24.57
CA LYS A 83 -12.58 1.99 24.09
C LYS A 83 -11.28 2.80 24.01
N GLU A 84 -10.33 2.55 24.93
CA GLU A 84 -9.04 3.23 24.96
C GLU A 84 -8.22 2.98 23.68
N GLU A 85 -8.39 1.82 23.05
CA GLU A 85 -7.69 1.48 21.81
C GLU A 85 -8.12 2.34 20.60
N GLY A 86 -9.28 3.01 20.71
CA GLY A 86 -9.77 3.95 19.70
C GLY A 86 -9.20 5.36 19.82
N LEU A 87 -8.44 5.68 20.88
CA LEU A 87 -7.98 7.05 21.15
C LEU A 87 -7.00 7.58 20.10
N PHE A 88 -6.11 6.73 19.60
CA PHE A 88 -5.18 7.12 18.54
C PHE A 88 -5.94 7.48 17.25
N ALA A 89 -6.81 6.57 16.79
CA ALA A 89 -7.64 6.78 15.61
C ALA A 89 -8.53 8.03 15.74
N LEU A 90 -9.12 8.26 16.92
CA LEU A 90 -9.94 9.46 17.20
C LEU A 90 -9.15 10.75 16.96
N ASN A 91 -7.91 10.80 17.47
CA ASN A 91 -7.06 11.97 17.33
C ASN A 91 -6.65 12.21 15.87
N VAL A 92 -6.34 11.15 15.11
CA VAL A 92 -6.05 11.26 13.68
C VAL A 92 -7.30 11.76 12.94
N ALA A 93 -8.46 11.14 13.15
CA ALA A 93 -9.71 11.48 12.46
C ALA A 93 -10.11 12.94 12.67
N VAL A 94 -10.10 13.43 13.92
CA VAL A 94 -10.41 14.83 14.22
C VAL A 94 -9.45 15.79 13.52
N LYS A 95 -8.14 15.50 13.56
CA LYS A 95 -7.15 16.34 12.88
C LYS A 95 -7.33 16.30 11.36
N SER A 96 -7.61 15.14 10.78
CA SER A 96 -7.88 14.96 9.34
C SER A 96 -9.06 15.80 8.88
N VAL A 97 -10.19 15.75 9.61
CA VAL A 97 -11.36 16.59 9.33
C VAL A 97 -10.97 18.07 9.34
N VAL A 98 -10.29 18.53 10.38
CA VAL A 98 -9.87 19.95 10.49
C VAL A 98 -8.95 20.35 9.35
N TYR A 99 -7.98 19.51 9.02
CA TYR A 99 -7.05 19.77 7.93
C TYR A 99 -7.76 19.88 6.59
N LEU A 100 -8.64 18.94 6.26
CA LEU A 100 -9.37 18.90 4.99
C LEU A 100 -10.32 20.08 4.82
N GLN A 101 -11.05 20.44 5.88
CA GLN A 101 -11.90 21.64 5.88
C GLN A 101 -11.11 22.89 5.52
N ASN A 102 -9.95 23.07 6.15
CA ASN A 102 -9.07 24.20 5.87
C ASN A 102 -8.46 24.11 4.48
N TYR A 103 -7.94 22.95 4.09
CA TYR A 103 -7.23 22.74 2.83
C TYR A 103 -8.15 22.94 1.62
N LEU A 104 -9.33 22.32 1.64
CA LEU A 104 -10.32 22.39 0.57
C LEU A 104 -11.24 23.61 0.67
N GLY A 105 -11.29 24.27 1.84
CA GLY A 105 -12.13 25.46 2.06
C GLY A 105 -13.63 25.17 1.93
N VAL A 106 -14.03 23.95 2.32
CA VAL A 106 -15.41 23.46 2.36
C VAL A 106 -15.55 22.67 3.65
N ASN A 107 -16.50 23.05 4.51
CA ASN A 107 -16.72 22.37 5.79
C ASN A 107 -17.21 20.94 5.57
N TYR A 108 -16.98 20.07 6.55
CA TYR A 108 -17.63 18.77 6.57
C TYR A 108 -19.14 18.98 6.73
N THR A 109 -19.94 18.25 5.96
CA THR A 109 -21.35 18.60 5.74
C THR A 109 -22.33 17.90 6.66
N LEU A 110 -21.90 16.89 7.43
CA LEU A 110 -22.77 16.18 8.38
C LEU A 110 -22.49 16.62 9.83
N PRO A 111 -23.44 16.47 10.76
CA PRO A 111 -23.24 16.86 12.16
C PRO A 111 -22.23 15.99 12.92
N LYS A 112 -21.95 14.79 12.40
CA LYS A 112 -21.10 13.78 13.05
C LYS A 112 -20.32 12.95 12.04
N LEU A 113 -19.24 12.35 12.51
CA LEU A 113 -18.49 11.31 11.82
C LEU A 113 -18.19 10.18 12.81
N ASP A 114 -18.85 9.05 12.62
CA ASP A 114 -18.59 7.85 13.40
C ASP A 114 -17.68 6.92 12.60
N ILE A 115 -16.74 6.25 13.25
CA ILE A 115 -15.86 5.23 12.67
C ILE A 115 -16.02 3.97 13.52
N VAL A 116 -16.35 2.83 12.92
CA VAL A 116 -16.72 1.61 13.64
C VAL A 116 -15.79 0.45 13.29
N GLY A 117 -15.22 -0.18 14.33
CA GLY A 117 -14.47 -1.42 14.19
C GLY A 117 -15.39 -2.61 13.93
N VAL A 118 -15.16 -3.35 12.85
CA VAL A 118 -15.85 -4.60 12.53
C VAL A 118 -14.84 -5.73 12.42
N ARG A 119 -15.21 -6.93 12.89
CA ARG A 119 -14.32 -8.08 12.97
C ARG A 119 -13.90 -8.59 11.59
N ASP A 120 -14.87 -8.82 10.73
CA ASP A 120 -14.68 -9.30 9.37
C ASP A 120 -15.31 -8.31 8.39
N HIS A 121 -14.53 -7.94 7.39
CA HIS A 121 -14.91 -7.08 6.26
C HIS A 121 -14.02 -7.47 5.08
N ASP A 122 -14.43 -7.23 3.84
CA ASP A 122 -13.58 -7.58 2.70
C ASP A 122 -12.44 -6.57 2.54
N ALA A 123 -12.79 -5.29 2.45
CA ALA A 123 -11.83 -4.19 2.44
C ALA A 123 -11.28 -3.89 3.85
N SER A 124 -10.15 -3.18 3.92
CA SER A 124 -9.59 -2.70 5.19
C SER A 124 -10.50 -1.69 5.89
N ALA A 125 -11.16 -0.84 5.10
CA ALA A 125 -12.13 0.15 5.55
C ALA A 125 -13.13 0.47 4.42
N MET A 126 -14.17 1.24 4.72
CA MET A 126 -15.19 1.71 3.77
C MET A 126 -15.72 3.08 4.19
N GLU A 127 -15.81 4.02 3.25
CA GLU A 127 -15.95 5.45 3.54
C GLU A 127 -17.38 5.93 3.86
N ASN A 128 -18.30 5.03 4.20
CA ASN A 128 -19.73 5.31 4.20
C ASN A 128 -20.04 6.64 4.93
N TRP A 129 -20.84 7.51 4.29
CA TRP A 129 -20.87 8.93 4.65
C TRP A 129 -21.36 9.15 6.09
N GLY A 130 -20.49 9.64 6.96
CA GLY A 130 -20.77 9.84 8.38
C GLY A 130 -20.68 8.58 9.25
N LEU A 131 -20.47 7.39 8.69
CA LEU A 131 -20.31 6.12 9.40
C LEU A 131 -19.26 5.24 8.71
N ILE A 132 -17.97 5.54 8.86
CA ILE A 132 -16.90 4.78 8.22
C ILE A 132 -16.76 3.42 8.91
N LEU A 133 -16.62 2.35 8.14
CA LEU A 133 -16.31 1.01 8.67
C LEU A 133 -14.80 0.75 8.58
N HIS A 134 -14.22 0.10 9.59
CA HIS A 134 -12.84 -0.36 9.58
C HIS A 134 -12.74 -1.79 10.09
N LYS A 135 -11.82 -2.59 9.55
CA LYS A 135 -11.33 -3.78 10.28
C LYS A 135 -10.69 -3.36 11.59
N GLU A 136 -10.94 -4.10 12.65
CA GLU A 136 -10.36 -3.82 13.97
C GLU A 136 -8.82 -3.78 13.96
N SER A 137 -8.18 -4.64 13.15
CA SER A 137 -6.71 -4.68 13.01
C SER A 137 -6.09 -3.39 12.45
N VAL A 138 -6.90 -2.57 11.76
CA VAL A 138 -6.50 -1.26 11.21
C VAL A 138 -7.30 -0.11 11.82
N LEU A 139 -7.79 -0.30 13.05
CA LEU A 139 -8.43 0.77 13.84
C LEU A 139 -7.90 0.82 15.27
N TYR A 140 -7.74 -0.34 15.91
CA TYR A 140 -7.39 -0.43 17.33
C TYR A 140 -5.87 -0.35 17.53
N ILE A 141 -5.43 0.55 18.39
CA ILE A 141 -4.03 0.71 18.79
C ILE A 141 -3.91 0.54 20.30
N ASN A 142 -3.11 -0.45 20.71
CA ASN A 142 -2.68 -0.60 22.09
C ASN A 142 -1.30 0.04 22.25
N GLU A 143 -1.16 1.03 23.15
CA GLU A 143 0.09 1.79 23.31
C GLU A 143 1.30 0.92 23.71
N THR A 144 1.05 -0.25 24.31
CA THR A 144 2.10 -1.16 24.81
C THR A 144 2.44 -2.26 23.80
N THR A 145 1.45 -2.79 23.07
CA THR A 145 1.62 -4.01 22.26
C THR A 145 1.50 -3.78 20.75
N SER A 146 1.03 -2.62 20.29
CA SER A 146 0.95 -2.33 18.86
C SER A 146 2.30 -1.87 18.30
N PRO A 147 2.81 -2.48 17.21
CA PRO A 147 4.04 -2.03 16.56
C PRO A 147 3.83 -0.68 15.85
N ILE A 148 4.93 0.04 15.61
CA ILE A 148 4.95 1.33 14.92
C ILE A 148 4.31 1.22 13.52
N THR A 149 4.55 0.11 12.81
CA THR A 149 3.95 -0.15 11.50
C THR A 149 2.42 -0.17 11.54
N GLN A 150 1.84 -0.65 12.65
CA GLN A 150 0.39 -0.62 12.84
C GLN A 150 -0.11 0.81 13.07
N GLN A 151 0.59 1.61 13.90
CA GLN A 151 0.24 3.01 14.12
C GLN A 151 0.29 3.82 12.81
N ILE A 152 1.31 3.58 11.99
CA ILE A 152 1.42 4.14 10.63
C ILE A 152 0.20 3.74 9.79
N SER A 153 -0.12 2.45 9.74
CA SER A 153 -1.27 1.93 8.96
C SER A 153 -2.60 2.54 9.40
N VAL A 154 -2.87 2.61 10.70
CA VAL A 154 -4.10 3.23 11.25
C VAL A 154 -4.15 4.71 10.91
N ALA A 155 -3.04 5.44 11.06
CA ALA A 155 -3.00 6.86 10.73
C ALA A 155 -3.27 7.12 9.23
N TYR A 156 -2.69 6.27 8.37
CA TYR A 156 -2.82 6.33 6.92
C TYR A 156 -4.26 6.10 6.49
N ILE A 157 -4.84 4.94 6.83
CA ILE A 157 -6.20 4.55 6.41
C ILE A 157 -7.24 5.52 6.98
N ILE A 158 -7.11 5.97 8.24
CA ILE A 158 -8.05 6.98 8.78
C ILE A 158 -7.99 8.29 7.96
N ALA A 159 -6.81 8.72 7.51
CA ALA A 159 -6.70 9.89 6.65
C ALA A 159 -7.32 9.67 5.26
N HIS A 160 -7.22 8.45 4.70
CA HIS A 160 -7.89 8.01 3.47
C HIS A 160 -9.41 8.16 3.57
N GLU A 161 -10.00 7.47 4.56
CA GLU A 161 -11.45 7.41 4.73
C GLU A 161 -12.08 8.76 5.07
N VAL A 162 -11.35 9.59 5.83
CA VAL A 162 -11.80 10.96 6.12
C VAL A 162 -11.69 11.83 4.86
N THR A 163 -10.73 11.59 3.96
CA THR A 163 -10.65 12.31 2.68
C THR A 163 -11.86 12.02 1.79
N HIS A 164 -12.32 10.79 1.79
CA HIS A 164 -13.49 10.39 1.00
C HIS A 164 -14.77 11.17 1.33
N GLN A 165 -14.86 11.71 2.56
CA GLN A 165 -15.97 12.59 2.94
C GLN A 165 -16.11 13.81 2.01
N TRP A 166 -15.04 14.21 1.31
CA TRP A 166 -15.07 15.16 0.20
C TRP A 166 -14.96 14.50 -1.18
N PHE A 167 -13.98 13.60 -1.36
CA PHE A 167 -13.70 12.92 -2.63
C PHE A 167 -14.30 11.51 -2.65
N GLY A 168 -15.55 11.41 -3.07
CA GLY A 168 -16.31 10.16 -3.11
C GLY A 168 -17.70 10.34 -2.54
N ASN A 169 -17.82 11.05 -1.41
CA ASN A 169 -19.11 11.28 -0.76
C ASN A 169 -19.77 12.56 -1.26
N LEU A 170 -19.17 13.71 -0.92
CA LEU A 170 -19.67 15.01 -1.33
C LEU A 170 -19.64 15.19 -2.85
N VAL A 171 -18.53 14.84 -3.49
CA VAL A 171 -18.37 14.81 -4.94
C VAL A 171 -17.99 13.39 -5.34
N THR A 172 -18.86 12.72 -6.08
CA THR A 172 -18.67 11.30 -6.44
C THR A 172 -18.33 11.19 -7.92
N MET A 173 -17.62 10.15 -8.33
CA MET A 173 -17.53 9.81 -9.74
C MET A 173 -18.91 9.51 -10.33
N LYS A 174 -19.09 9.77 -11.63
CA LYS A 174 -20.35 9.47 -12.34
C LYS A 174 -20.52 8.00 -12.65
N TRP A 175 -19.41 7.31 -12.91
CA TRP A 175 -19.36 5.88 -13.11
C TRP A 175 -18.01 5.35 -12.62
N TRP A 176 -17.94 4.05 -12.34
CA TRP A 176 -16.76 3.36 -11.83
C TRP A 176 -15.53 3.50 -12.75
N THR A 177 -15.71 3.74 -14.06
CA THR A 177 -14.61 4.17 -14.96
C THR A 177 -13.79 5.36 -14.46
N HIS A 178 -14.36 6.21 -13.60
CA HIS A 178 -13.71 7.39 -13.04
C HIS A 178 -13.40 7.27 -11.54
N ILE A 179 -13.38 6.04 -10.99
CA ILE A 179 -13.19 5.77 -9.54
C ILE A 179 -11.90 6.39 -8.96
N TRP A 180 -10.86 6.59 -9.77
CA TRP A 180 -9.63 7.27 -9.34
C TRP A 180 -9.85 8.70 -8.83
N LEU A 181 -10.98 9.34 -9.19
CA LEU A 181 -11.39 10.64 -8.63
C LEU A 181 -11.69 10.56 -7.13
N ASN A 182 -12.08 9.38 -6.65
CA ASN A 182 -12.23 9.07 -5.24
C ASN A 182 -10.90 8.54 -4.71
N GLU A 183 -10.49 7.35 -5.15
CA GLU A 183 -9.40 6.58 -4.55
C GLU A 183 -8.03 7.22 -4.74
N GLY A 184 -7.71 7.66 -5.97
CA GLY A 184 -6.43 8.32 -6.22
C GLY A 184 -6.27 9.62 -5.44
N PHE A 185 -7.38 10.34 -5.19
CA PHE A 185 -7.36 11.55 -4.36
C PHE A 185 -7.29 11.24 -2.87
N ALA A 186 -7.99 10.22 -2.40
CA ALA A 186 -7.89 9.75 -1.03
C ALA A 186 -6.45 9.30 -0.72
N GLU A 187 -5.87 8.45 -1.58
CA GLU A 187 -4.49 7.95 -1.47
C GLU A 187 -3.46 9.09 -1.53
N PHE A 188 -3.67 10.06 -2.42
CA PHE A 188 -2.80 11.23 -2.47
C PHE A 188 -2.87 12.09 -1.20
N MET A 189 -4.07 12.28 -0.64
CA MET A 189 -4.30 13.17 0.49
C MET A 189 -3.87 12.53 1.80
N GLU A 190 -4.01 11.22 1.99
CA GLU A 190 -3.53 10.54 3.20
C GLU A 190 -2.01 10.72 3.38
N CYS A 191 -1.22 10.60 2.30
CA CYS A 191 0.21 10.91 2.32
C CYS A 191 0.48 12.36 2.76
N MET A 192 -0.31 13.32 2.28
CA MET A 192 -0.14 14.72 2.69
C MET A 192 -0.54 14.96 4.14
N ILE A 193 -1.67 14.42 4.57
CA ILE A 193 -2.25 14.61 5.91
C ILE A 193 -1.32 13.99 6.95
N THR A 194 -0.94 12.73 6.76
CA THR A 194 -0.06 11.99 7.68
C THR A 194 1.32 12.66 7.76
N ASN A 195 1.87 13.15 6.65
CA ASN A 195 3.12 13.91 6.68
C ASN A 195 3.03 15.20 7.50
N VAL A 196 1.87 15.88 7.53
CA VAL A 196 1.69 17.09 8.34
C VAL A 196 1.55 16.74 9.83
N PHE A 197 0.83 15.66 10.16
CA PHE A 197 0.57 15.32 11.56
C PHE A 197 1.75 14.63 12.24
N PHE A 198 2.54 13.91 11.47
CA PHE A 198 3.69 13.15 11.95
C PHE A 198 4.95 13.61 11.20
N GLU A 199 5.28 14.91 11.30
CA GLU A 199 6.43 15.49 10.59
C GLU A 199 7.74 14.74 10.83
N LYS A 200 7.93 14.23 12.06
CA LYS A 200 9.09 13.39 12.44
C LYS A 200 9.22 12.12 11.61
N TRP A 201 8.12 11.58 11.09
CA TRP A 201 8.11 10.40 10.23
C TRP A 201 8.62 10.68 8.81
N ARG A 202 8.72 11.95 8.40
CA ARG A 202 9.07 12.33 7.01
C ARG A 202 8.25 11.51 6.00
N PHE A 203 6.96 11.37 6.29
CA PHE A 203 6.08 10.34 5.73
C PHE A 203 6.00 10.35 4.20
N TRP A 204 6.25 11.49 3.56
CA TRP A 204 6.40 11.54 2.10
C TRP A 204 7.41 10.54 1.53
N ARG A 205 8.47 10.21 2.28
CA ARG A 205 9.46 9.20 1.89
C ARG A 205 8.91 7.78 1.98
N TYR A 206 8.01 7.52 2.92
CA TYR A 206 7.29 6.26 2.97
C TYR A 206 6.42 6.10 1.71
N CYS A 207 5.67 7.12 1.33
CA CYS A 207 4.84 7.12 0.11
C CYS A 207 5.65 6.98 -1.20
N LEU A 208 6.96 7.28 -1.20
CA LEU A 208 7.82 7.00 -2.36
C LEU A 208 7.99 5.50 -2.60
N GLU A 209 8.13 4.72 -1.53
CA GLU A 209 8.20 3.25 -1.62
C GLU A 209 6.80 2.63 -1.70
N ALA A 210 5.89 3.02 -0.81
CA ALA A 210 4.57 2.41 -0.72
C ALA A 210 3.69 2.62 -1.98
N ASP A 211 3.75 3.81 -2.58
CA ASP A 211 2.84 4.17 -3.67
C ASP A 211 3.59 4.26 -4.99
N TYR A 212 4.61 5.12 -5.04
CA TYR A 212 5.30 5.44 -6.30
C TYR A 212 6.05 4.24 -6.87
N GLU A 213 6.85 3.56 -6.05
CA GLU A 213 7.58 2.35 -6.43
C GLU A 213 6.63 1.24 -6.87
N SER A 214 5.65 0.95 -6.01
CA SER A 214 4.67 -0.10 -6.23
C SER A 214 3.84 0.14 -7.49
N ALA A 215 3.42 1.38 -7.75
CA ALA A 215 2.71 1.75 -8.96
C ALA A 215 3.57 1.58 -10.22
N LEU A 216 4.85 1.98 -10.18
CA LEU A 216 5.76 1.74 -11.31
C LEU A 216 6.00 0.25 -11.53
N GLN A 217 6.05 -0.57 -10.48
CA GLN A 217 6.18 -2.01 -10.65
C GLN A 217 4.93 -2.61 -11.30
N LEU A 218 3.74 -2.33 -10.77
CA LEU A 218 2.47 -2.86 -11.29
C LEU A 218 2.18 -2.41 -12.73
N ASP A 219 2.39 -1.13 -13.03
CA ASP A 219 2.08 -0.55 -14.34
C ASP A 219 3.13 -0.91 -15.41
N SER A 220 4.18 -1.67 -15.06
CA SER A 220 5.19 -2.16 -16.00
C SER A 220 4.81 -3.47 -16.69
N PHE A 221 3.76 -4.15 -16.22
CA PHE A 221 3.26 -5.40 -16.81
C PHE A 221 2.33 -5.14 -18.02
N HIS A 222 2.33 -6.06 -18.98
CA HIS A 222 1.48 -5.93 -20.17
C HIS A 222 -0.01 -6.19 -19.92
N SER A 223 -0.36 -7.00 -18.92
CA SER A 223 -1.75 -7.35 -18.56
C SER A 223 -2.50 -6.22 -17.86
N ILE A 224 -1.82 -5.14 -17.46
CA ILE A 224 -2.43 -4.09 -16.66
C ILE A 224 -3.40 -3.19 -17.45
N HIS A 225 -4.31 -2.52 -16.76
CA HIS A 225 -5.29 -1.60 -17.34
C HIS A 225 -4.87 -0.12 -17.21
N PRO A 226 -5.43 0.80 -18.02
CA PRO A 226 -5.31 2.26 -17.80
C PRO A 226 -6.11 2.71 -16.57
N ILE A 227 -5.82 3.92 -16.03
CA ILE A 227 -6.58 4.48 -14.90
C ILE A 227 -8.08 4.63 -15.25
N ASN A 228 -8.40 5.24 -16.39
CA ASN A 228 -9.78 5.26 -16.88
C ASN A 228 -10.02 4.01 -17.72
N ILE A 229 -10.81 3.07 -17.21
CA ILE A 229 -11.18 1.84 -17.92
C ILE A 229 -12.44 2.09 -18.76
N PRO A 230 -12.34 2.12 -20.11
CA PRO A 230 -13.51 2.38 -20.95
C PRO A 230 -14.50 1.21 -20.89
N LYS A 231 -15.80 1.52 -20.76
CA LYS A 231 -16.90 0.54 -20.78
C LYS A 231 -16.83 -0.54 -19.68
N LEU A 232 -16.47 -0.12 -18.47
CA LEU A 232 -16.49 -1.03 -17.33
C LEU A 232 -17.93 -1.46 -17.00
N ASN A 233 -18.18 -2.76 -16.98
CA ASN A 233 -19.47 -3.31 -16.58
C ASN A 233 -19.57 -3.45 -15.07
N GLN A 234 -20.79 -3.45 -14.53
CA GLN A 234 -21.01 -3.51 -13.09
C GLN A 234 -20.41 -4.78 -12.44
N SER A 235 -20.39 -5.91 -13.15
CA SER A 235 -19.80 -7.17 -12.69
C SER A 235 -18.26 -7.16 -12.60
N GLU A 236 -17.61 -6.15 -13.16
CA GLU A 236 -16.15 -6.01 -13.21
C GLU A 236 -15.63 -4.95 -12.23
N ASN A 237 -16.53 -4.32 -11.46
CA ASN A 237 -16.18 -3.22 -10.57
C ASN A 237 -15.15 -3.63 -9.50
N ASP A 238 -15.27 -4.83 -8.94
CA ASP A 238 -14.36 -5.25 -7.86
C ASP A 238 -12.91 -5.42 -8.34
N ILE A 239 -12.69 -5.67 -9.64
CA ILE A 239 -11.38 -5.88 -10.24
C ILE A 239 -10.58 -4.58 -10.32
N ILE A 240 -11.26 -3.42 -10.35
CA ILE A 240 -10.61 -2.13 -10.56
C ILE A 240 -10.06 -1.53 -9.27
N PHE A 241 -10.40 -2.06 -8.10
CA PHE A 241 -9.89 -1.58 -6.82
C PHE A 241 -8.46 -2.11 -6.59
N ASP A 242 -7.54 -1.64 -7.41
CA ASP A 242 -6.19 -2.16 -7.54
C ASP A 242 -5.11 -1.07 -7.34
N GLY A 243 -3.84 -1.45 -7.38
CA GLY A 243 -2.74 -0.49 -7.22
C GLY A 243 -2.66 0.57 -8.32
N ILE A 244 -3.30 0.39 -9.48
CA ILE A 244 -3.30 1.39 -10.55
C ILE A 244 -4.26 2.52 -10.23
N ILE A 245 -5.48 2.21 -9.81
CA ILE A 245 -6.46 3.25 -9.45
C ILE A 245 -5.95 4.08 -8.26
N TYR A 246 -5.43 3.42 -7.23
CA TYR A 246 -4.97 4.07 -6.00
C TYR A 246 -3.60 4.73 -6.21
N LYS A 247 -2.56 3.92 -6.37
CA LYS A 247 -1.16 4.38 -6.28
C LYS A 247 -0.67 5.13 -7.51
N LYS A 248 -1.01 4.65 -8.72
CA LYS A 248 -0.71 5.41 -9.96
C LYS A 248 -1.57 6.67 -10.03
N GLY A 249 -2.84 6.59 -9.62
CA GLY A 249 -3.71 7.75 -9.45
C GLY A 249 -3.08 8.83 -8.57
N ALA A 250 -2.66 8.47 -7.36
CA ALA A 250 -1.99 9.37 -6.42
C ALA A 250 -0.68 9.95 -6.98
N SER A 251 0.13 9.13 -7.65
CA SER A 251 1.38 9.54 -8.29
C SER A 251 1.15 10.57 -9.41
N VAL A 252 0.11 10.39 -10.23
CA VAL A 252 -0.27 11.35 -11.28
C VAL A 252 -0.77 12.67 -10.65
N ILE A 253 -1.55 12.61 -9.56
CA ILE A 253 -2.00 13.81 -8.83
C ILE A 253 -0.82 14.58 -8.25
N LYS A 254 0.14 13.88 -7.64
CA LYS A 254 1.41 14.44 -7.17
C LYS A 254 2.19 15.14 -8.28
N MET A 255 2.26 14.53 -9.46
CA MET A 255 2.89 15.10 -10.65
C MET A 255 2.16 16.38 -11.11
N ILE A 256 0.82 16.38 -11.15
CA ILE A 256 0.01 17.58 -11.44
C ILE A 256 0.31 18.68 -10.43
N LYS A 257 0.25 18.40 -9.12
CA LYS A 257 0.49 19.38 -8.05
C LYS A 257 1.85 20.06 -8.19
N HIS A 258 2.91 19.30 -8.44
CA HIS A 258 4.24 19.89 -8.64
C HIS A 258 4.29 20.73 -9.91
N PHE A 259 3.71 20.24 -11.00
CA PHE A 259 3.74 20.97 -12.26
C PHE A 259 2.93 22.27 -12.19
N VAL A 260 1.75 22.30 -11.59
CA VAL A 260 0.92 23.52 -11.48
C VAL A 260 1.34 24.44 -10.34
N GLY A 261 2.00 23.91 -9.31
CA GLY A 261 2.37 24.61 -8.09
C GLY A 261 1.31 24.48 -6.98
N LYS A 262 1.77 24.42 -5.71
CA LYS A 262 0.93 24.10 -4.53
C LYS A 262 -0.31 24.99 -4.39
N GLU A 263 -0.17 26.30 -4.60
CA GLU A 263 -1.27 27.26 -4.43
C GLU A 263 -2.36 27.10 -5.49
N LYS A 264 -1.95 27.04 -6.77
CA LYS A 264 -2.84 26.83 -7.91
C LYS A 264 -3.52 25.47 -7.82
N PHE A 265 -2.79 24.43 -7.39
CA PHE A 265 -3.35 23.11 -7.14
C PHE A 265 -4.48 23.18 -6.11
N ARG A 266 -4.21 23.74 -4.92
CA ARG A 266 -5.21 23.90 -3.85
C ARG A 266 -6.41 24.71 -4.33
N LYS A 267 -6.19 25.84 -5.01
CA LYS A 267 -7.27 26.69 -5.55
C LYS A 267 -8.15 25.94 -6.57
N SER A 268 -7.56 25.07 -7.39
CA SER A 268 -8.28 24.22 -8.35
C SER A 268 -9.17 23.20 -7.64
N LEU A 269 -8.67 22.57 -6.56
CA LEU A 269 -9.48 21.66 -5.75
C LEU A 269 -10.64 22.38 -5.06
N LYS A 270 -10.40 23.56 -4.46
CA LYS A 270 -11.48 24.36 -3.85
C LYS A 270 -12.58 24.68 -4.86
N ARG A 271 -12.19 25.09 -6.07
CA ARG A 271 -13.12 25.38 -7.17
C ARG A 271 -13.92 24.14 -7.56
N TYR A 272 -13.24 23.01 -7.77
CA TYR A 272 -13.84 21.75 -8.16
C TYR A 272 -14.87 21.25 -7.14
N ILE A 273 -14.47 21.15 -5.86
CA ILE A 273 -15.36 20.66 -4.80
C ILE A 273 -16.57 21.59 -4.66
N ARG A 274 -16.37 22.91 -4.61
CA ARG A 274 -17.48 23.87 -4.43
C ARG A 274 -18.50 23.82 -5.57
N LYS A 275 -18.04 23.64 -6.81
CA LYS A 275 -18.89 23.60 -8.00
C LYS A 275 -19.75 22.34 -8.04
N ASN A 276 -19.23 21.22 -7.53
CA ASN A 276 -19.80 19.89 -7.77
C ASN A 276 -20.39 19.22 -6.50
N GLN A 277 -20.61 19.98 -5.42
CA GLN A 277 -21.17 19.43 -4.16
C GLN A 277 -22.50 18.71 -4.41
N TYR A 278 -22.64 17.52 -3.83
CA TYR A 278 -23.82 16.64 -3.94
C TYR A 278 -24.12 16.14 -5.36
N ALA A 279 -23.16 16.28 -6.28
CA ALA A 279 -23.27 15.84 -7.66
C ALA A 279 -22.27 14.72 -7.97
N ASN A 280 -22.30 14.29 -9.22
CA ASN A 280 -21.37 13.34 -9.79
C ASN A 280 -20.51 14.02 -10.86
N THR A 281 -19.30 13.50 -11.08
CA THR A 281 -18.28 14.12 -11.95
C THR A 281 -17.55 13.07 -12.80
N GLU A 282 -17.00 13.54 -13.90
CA GLU A 282 -16.09 12.77 -14.77
C GLU A 282 -14.67 13.33 -14.68
N THR A 283 -13.69 12.54 -15.14
CA THR A 283 -12.27 12.94 -15.15
C THR A 283 -12.03 14.34 -15.72
N ASN A 284 -12.77 14.74 -16.75
CA ASN A 284 -12.59 16.04 -17.39
C ASN A 284 -13.00 17.23 -16.50
N ASP A 285 -13.90 17.04 -15.53
CA ASP A 285 -14.39 18.12 -14.67
C ASP A 285 -13.29 18.68 -13.78
N ILE A 286 -12.47 17.79 -13.20
CA ILE A 286 -11.35 18.21 -12.36
C ILE A 286 -10.16 18.72 -13.19
N LEU A 287 -9.87 18.10 -14.33
CA LEU A 287 -8.79 18.53 -15.22
C LEU A 287 -9.04 19.94 -15.79
N LYS A 288 -10.29 20.25 -16.18
CA LYS A 288 -10.68 21.60 -16.59
C LYS A 288 -10.53 22.62 -15.46
N SER A 289 -10.83 22.24 -14.22
CA SER A 289 -10.58 23.10 -13.05
C SER A 289 -9.10 23.46 -12.93
N PHE A 290 -8.20 22.50 -13.14
CA PHE A 290 -6.77 22.78 -13.18
C PHE A 290 -6.36 23.66 -14.37
N ASP A 291 -6.92 23.44 -15.56
CA ASP A 291 -6.62 24.26 -16.74
C ASP A 291 -6.98 25.73 -16.49
N GLU A 292 -8.21 25.98 -16.03
CA GLU A 292 -8.75 27.31 -15.76
C GLU A 292 -7.94 28.07 -14.69
N VAL A 293 -7.60 27.41 -13.59
CA VAL A 293 -6.91 28.06 -12.46
C VAL A 293 -5.42 28.20 -12.69
N SER A 294 -4.78 27.21 -13.35
CA SER A 294 -3.34 27.21 -13.53
C SER A 294 -2.88 28.00 -14.76
N GLY A 295 -3.75 28.13 -15.77
CA GLY A 295 -3.42 28.64 -17.11
C GLY A 295 -2.61 27.65 -17.95
N LYS A 296 -2.44 26.41 -17.49
CA LYS A 296 -1.68 25.36 -18.18
C LYS A 296 -2.64 24.37 -18.84
N ARG A 297 -2.18 23.64 -19.86
CA ARG A 297 -2.96 22.61 -20.57
C ARG A 297 -2.85 21.24 -19.88
N ILE A 298 -3.31 21.13 -18.63
CA ILE A 298 -3.29 19.92 -17.81
C ILE A 298 -4.17 18.82 -18.40
N THR A 299 -5.38 19.14 -18.87
CA THR A 299 -6.25 18.15 -19.54
C THR A 299 -5.50 17.48 -20.70
N GLN A 300 -4.84 18.29 -21.52
CA GLN A 300 -4.08 17.80 -22.67
C GLN A 300 -2.83 17.01 -22.25
N MET A 301 -2.19 17.39 -21.14
CA MET A 301 -1.00 16.73 -20.61
C MET A 301 -1.33 15.35 -20.04
N MET A 302 -2.43 15.24 -19.29
CA MET A 302 -2.85 14.03 -18.55
C MET A 302 -3.55 12.96 -19.40
N SER A 303 -3.93 13.29 -20.65
CA SER A 303 -4.66 12.37 -21.52
C SER A 303 -4.02 10.99 -21.66
N ALA A 304 -2.70 10.91 -21.89
CA ALA A 304 -2.00 9.62 -22.02
C ALA A 304 -1.86 8.91 -20.66
N TRP A 305 -1.56 9.67 -19.61
CA TRP A 305 -1.38 9.14 -18.25
C TRP A 305 -2.63 8.45 -17.69
N LEU A 306 -3.82 8.96 -18.07
CA LEU A 306 -5.09 8.45 -17.57
C LEU A 306 -5.73 7.41 -18.48
N ASN A 307 -5.49 7.46 -19.80
CA ASN A 307 -6.19 6.61 -20.77
C ASN A 307 -5.30 5.58 -21.47
N LYS A 308 -4.02 5.48 -21.09
CA LYS A 308 -3.09 4.44 -21.57
C LYS A 308 -2.48 3.72 -20.38
N LYS A 309 -2.31 2.40 -20.52
CA LYS A 309 -1.53 1.58 -19.58
C LYS A 309 -0.03 1.87 -19.71
N GLY A 310 0.70 1.70 -18.63
CA GLY A 310 2.14 1.94 -18.58
C GLY A 310 2.55 3.41 -18.46
N TYR A 311 3.86 3.58 -18.45
CA TYR A 311 4.56 4.85 -18.27
C TYR A 311 5.88 4.87 -19.06
N PRO A 312 6.48 6.05 -19.28
CA PRO A 312 7.74 6.13 -20.00
C PRO A 312 8.97 5.90 -19.11
N VAL A 313 10.03 5.33 -19.69
CA VAL A 313 11.41 5.57 -19.28
C VAL A 313 11.96 6.75 -20.08
N ILE A 314 12.65 7.65 -19.39
CA ILE A 314 13.37 8.80 -19.96
C ILE A 314 14.85 8.46 -20.00
N LYS A 315 15.36 8.19 -21.20
CA LYS A 315 16.75 7.83 -21.47
C LYS A 315 17.57 9.07 -21.74
N VAL A 316 18.73 9.20 -21.10
CA VAL A 316 19.75 10.21 -21.45
C VAL A 316 20.57 9.72 -22.64
N GLU A 317 20.76 10.58 -23.63
CA GLU A 317 21.53 10.27 -24.83
C GLU A 317 22.62 11.33 -25.03
N GLU A 318 23.82 10.90 -25.43
CA GLU A 318 24.89 11.81 -25.83
C GLU A 318 24.60 12.34 -27.24
N ASN A 319 24.72 13.65 -27.43
CA ASN A 319 24.51 14.30 -28.72
C ASN A 319 25.54 15.41 -28.93
N GLY A 320 26.76 15.01 -29.32
CA GLY A 320 27.89 15.92 -29.45
C GLY A 320 28.32 16.46 -28.09
N GLU A 321 28.33 17.80 -27.94
CA GLU A 321 28.76 18.46 -26.69
C GLU A 321 27.65 18.58 -25.63
N CYS A 322 26.44 18.08 -25.88
CA CYS A 322 25.36 18.11 -24.90
C CYS A 322 24.63 16.77 -24.76
N LEU A 323 23.93 16.65 -23.64
CA LEU A 323 23.07 15.52 -23.33
C LEU A 323 21.64 15.85 -23.74
N GLY A 324 21.03 14.95 -24.50
CA GLY A 324 19.62 14.91 -24.83
C GLY A 324 18.84 13.93 -23.95
N ILE A 325 17.52 13.91 -24.11
CA ILE A 325 16.67 12.85 -23.55
C ILE A 325 15.71 12.29 -24.60
N ARG A 326 15.31 11.04 -24.39
CA ARG A 326 14.32 10.35 -25.21
C ARG A 326 13.35 9.55 -24.34
N GLN A 327 12.06 9.56 -24.70
CA GLN A 327 11.04 8.78 -24.00
C GLN A 327 10.67 7.51 -24.75
N GLU A 328 10.52 6.40 -24.03
CA GLU A 328 9.99 5.13 -24.52
C GLU A 328 9.10 4.50 -23.45
N LYS A 329 8.13 3.66 -23.83
CA LYS A 329 7.39 2.88 -22.83
C LYS A 329 8.35 1.93 -22.11
N PHE A 330 8.28 1.88 -20.79
CA PHE A 330 8.96 0.87 -20.00
C PHE A 330 8.07 -0.36 -19.83
N SER A 331 8.65 -1.56 -19.98
CA SER A 331 8.02 -2.85 -19.69
C SER A 331 9.00 -3.70 -18.90
N ILE A 332 8.50 -4.50 -17.95
CA ILE A 332 9.34 -5.28 -17.04
C ILE A 332 10.14 -6.40 -17.74
N ASP A 333 9.70 -6.85 -18.91
CA ASP A 333 10.38 -7.85 -19.74
C ASP A 333 11.30 -7.23 -20.80
N GLY A 334 11.42 -5.89 -20.82
CA GLY A 334 12.19 -5.16 -21.81
C GLY A 334 11.57 -5.14 -23.22
N MET A 335 10.39 -5.73 -23.40
CA MET A 335 9.73 -5.86 -24.70
C MET A 335 8.54 -4.90 -24.84
N ASN A 336 8.31 -4.45 -26.07
CA ASN A 336 7.16 -3.63 -26.42
C ASN A 336 6.70 -4.03 -27.81
N ASN A 337 5.40 -4.14 -28.05
CA ASN A 337 4.86 -4.31 -29.39
C ASN A 337 4.94 -2.99 -30.20
N GLU A 338 4.54 -3.01 -31.48
CA GLU A 338 4.61 -1.81 -32.33
C GLU A 338 3.78 -0.62 -31.83
N GLU A 339 2.60 -0.88 -31.28
CA GLU A 339 1.73 0.19 -30.75
C GLU A 339 2.35 0.83 -29.51
N GLU A 340 2.88 0.00 -28.61
CA GLU A 340 3.58 0.40 -27.41
C GLU A 340 4.84 1.22 -27.71
N ARG A 341 5.61 0.84 -28.74
CA ARG A 341 6.75 1.64 -29.23
C ARG A 341 6.33 3.01 -29.75
N LYS A 342 5.11 3.14 -30.30
CA LYS A 342 4.55 4.41 -30.79
C LYS A 342 3.96 5.26 -29.65
N MET A 343 3.72 4.71 -28.46
CA MET A 343 3.15 5.47 -27.33
C MET A 343 4.04 6.65 -26.94
N LEU A 344 3.38 7.76 -26.61
CA LEU A 344 3.98 9.02 -26.18
C LEU A 344 3.18 9.62 -25.04
N TRP A 345 3.90 10.13 -24.05
CA TRP A 345 3.36 10.91 -22.97
C TRP A 345 3.82 12.36 -23.09
N LYS A 346 3.00 13.28 -22.59
CA LYS A 346 3.44 14.66 -22.34
C LYS A 346 4.02 14.68 -20.95
N VAL A 347 5.34 14.60 -20.88
CA VAL A 347 6.07 14.35 -19.62
C VAL A 347 6.54 15.70 -19.06
N PRO A 348 6.08 16.12 -17.87
CA PRO A 348 6.65 17.27 -17.18
C PRO A 348 8.02 16.91 -16.62
N ILE A 349 9.06 17.14 -17.42
CA ILE A 349 10.45 16.89 -17.05
C ILE A 349 10.89 17.92 -16.01
N ILE A 350 11.42 17.41 -14.89
CA ILE A 350 12.07 18.20 -13.85
C ILE A 350 13.51 17.71 -13.68
N TYR A 351 14.49 18.61 -13.76
CA TYR A 351 15.90 18.20 -13.70
C TYR A 351 16.85 19.28 -13.16
N LYS A 352 18.05 18.84 -12.79
CA LYS A 352 19.22 19.66 -12.45
C LYS A 352 20.36 19.27 -13.37
N ALA A 353 20.96 20.25 -14.03
CA ALA A 353 22.15 20.05 -14.83
C ALA A 353 23.37 19.73 -13.94
N ASP A 354 23.53 20.51 -12.86
CA ASP A 354 24.62 20.39 -11.91
C ASP A 354 24.09 20.27 -10.48
N ILE A 355 24.89 19.71 -9.57
CA ILE A 355 24.52 19.46 -8.16
C ILE A 355 24.00 20.73 -7.45
N ASN A 356 24.70 21.85 -7.67
CA ASN A 356 24.39 23.17 -7.11
C ASN A 356 23.55 24.03 -8.07
N GLY A 357 23.18 23.49 -9.23
CA GLY A 357 22.37 24.21 -10.21
C GLY A 357 20.93 24.41 -9.76
N SER A 358 20.24 25.32 -10.47
CA SER A 358 18.81 25.54 -10.32
C SER A 358 18.00 24.38 -10.90
N THR A 359 16.83 24.14 -10.30
CA THR A 359 15.86 23.19 -10.82
C THR A 359 15.22 23.77 -12.09
N LYS A 360 15.26 23.01 -13.18
CA LYS A 360 14.62 23.34 -14.46
C LYS A 360 13.40 22.47 -14.66
N THR A 361 12.38 23.00 -15.35
CA THR A 361 11.15 22.27 -15.65
C THR A 361 10.61 22.64 -17.02
N PHE A 362 10.20 21.64 -17.81
CA PHE A 362 9.50 21.83 -19.08
C PHE A 362 8.65 20.59 -19.39
N VAL A 363 7.85 20.62 -20.46
CA VAL A 363 7.07 19.44 -20.89
C VAL A 363 7.65 18.86 -22.17
N LEU A 364 8.19 17.65 -22.09
CA LEU A 364 8.62 16.87 -23.23
C LEU A 364 7.37 16.39 -23.99
N ARG A 365 7.17 16.94 -25.19
CA ARG A 365 6.00 16.65 -26.04
C ARG A 365 6.29 15.69 -27.18
N LYS A 366 7.56 15.58 -27.56
CA LYS A 366 8.04 14.76 -28.67
C LYS A 366 8.76 13.52 -28.12
N ARG A 367 9.15 12.63 -29.02
CA ARG A 367 9.94 11.44 -28.70
C ARG A 367 11.26 11.79 -28.01
N SER A 368 11.93 12.86 -28.44
CA SER A 368 13.20 13.31 -27.87
C SER A 368 13.30 14.82 -27.78
N GLU A 369 14.18 15.27 -26.88
CA GLU A 369 14.76 16.61 -26.83
C GLU A 369 16.27 16.45 -27.01
N ARG A 370 16.81 16.99 -28.10
CA ARG A 370 18.17 16.64 -28.55
C ARG A 370 19.28 17.26 -27.69
N CYS A 371 18.98 18.33 -26.97
CA CYS A 371 19.99 19.06 -26.19
C CYS A 371 19.34 19.76 -25.00
N LEU A 372 19.57 19.26 -23.78
CA LEU A 372 19.12 19.88 -22.52
C LEU A 372 20.19 20.72 -21.85
N SER A 373 21.40 20.17 -21.79
CA SER A 373 22.55 20.74 -21.08
C SER A 373 23.79 19.88 -21.33
N LYS A 374 24.98 20.43 -21.04
CA LYS A 374 26.25 19.67 -21.10
C LYS A 374 26.32 18.55 -20.06
N THR A 375 25.64 18.74 -18.93
CA THR A 375 25.59 17.83 -17.79
C THR A 375 24.15 17.60 -17.35
N ILE A 376 23.85 16.41 -16.83
CA ILE A 376 22.58 16.09 -16.19
C ILE A 376 22.90 15.35 -14.90
N PHE A 377 22.81 16.07 -13.79
CA PHE A 377 23.08 15.55 -12.45
C PHE A 377 21.89 14.77 -11.89
N ASN A 378 20.66 15.22 -12.12
CA ASN A 378 19.47 14.55 -11.59
C ASN A 378 18.27 14.85 -12.50
N LEU A 379 17.75 13.81 -13.14
CA LEU A 379 16.42 13.78 -13.74
C LEU A 379 15.40 13.29 -12.72
N ASN A 380 14.18 13.84 -12.81
CA ASN A 380 13.06 13.51 -11.94
C ASN A 380 13.33 13.83 -10.45
N ILE A 381 13.78 15.05 -10.18
CA ILE A 381 14.08 15.50 -8.82
C ILE A 381 12.92 15.22 -7.87
N GLY A 382 13.21 14.45 -6.81
CA GLY A 382 12.24 14.09 -5.77
C GLY A 382 11.24 13.01 -6.19
N SER A 383 11.48 12.32 -7.32
CA SER A 383 10.62 11.28 -7.88
C SER A 383 9.17 11.77 -7.98
N VAL A 384 9.03 12.94 -8.60
CA VAL A 384 7.77 13.69 -8.68
C VAL A 384 6.97 13.27 -9.90
N GLY A 385 7.65 13.05 -11.03
CA GLY A 385 7.05 12.56 -12.25
C GLY A 385 6.96 11.05 -12.23
N PHE A 386 5.85 10.50 -12.71
CA PHE A 386 5.62 9.06 -12.77
C PHE A 386 6.36 8.43 -13.96
N TYR A 387 7.69 8.38 -13.89
CA TYR A 387 8.55 7.85 -14.95
C TYR A 387 9.91 7.43 -14.42
N ARG A 388 10.54 6.46 -15.11
CA ARG A 388 11.92 6.03 -14.82
C ARG A 388 12.92 6.88 -15.58
N THR A 389 14.15 6.95 -15.09
CA THR A 389 15.25 7.68 -15.71
C THR A 389 16.44 6.77 -15.94
N GLN A 390 16.82 6.59 -17.19
CA GLN A 390 17.98 5.80 -17.57
C GLN A 390 19.13 6.74 -17.94
N TYR A 391 20.26 6.62 -17.26
CA TYR A 391 21.47 7.40 -17.52
C TYR A 391 22.45 6.61 -18.41
N THR A 392 23.47 7.29 -18.93
CA THR A 392 24.60 6.60 -19.58
C THR A 392 25.48 5.92 -18.51
N ASP A 393 26.30 4.94 -18.91
CA ASP A 393 27.16 4.22 -17.96
C ASP A 393 28.14 5.16 -17.24
N LYS A 394 28.72 6.11 -17.97
CA LYS A 394 29.56 7.18 -17.42
C LYS A 394 28.84 8.01 -16.35
N GLN A 395 27.56 8.34 -16.58
CA GLN A 395 26.77 9.08 -15.60
C GLN A 395 26.43 8.21 -14.39
N TYR A 396 26.11 6.92 -14.57
CA TYR A 396 25.90 6.01 -13.45
C TYR A 396 27.13 5.93 -12.56
N GLU A 397 28.32 5.74 -13.12
CA GLU A 397 29.58 5.75 -12.35
C GLU A 397 29.75 7.05 -11.55
N GLN A 398 29.48 8.21 -12.15
CA GLN A 398 29.54 9.50 -11.47
C GLN A 398 28.53 9.59 -10.31
N LEU A 399 27.28 9.16 -10.54
CA LEU A 399 26.22 9.17 -9.54
C LEU A 399 26.54 8.24 -8.36
N PHE A 400 27.03 7.04 -8.64
CA PHE A 400 27.42 6.08 -7.61
C PHE A 400 28.68 6.53 -6.82
N ASN A 401 29.61 7.24 -7.46
CA ASN A 401 30.70 7.90 -6.75
C ASN A 401 30.20 9.03 -5.83
N GLN A 402 29.19 9.80 -6.28
CA GLN A 402 28.56 10.84 -5.45
C GLN A 402 27.72 10.27 -4.31
N LEU A 403 27.08 9.10 -4.51
CA LEU A 403 26.41 8.33 -3.47
C LEU A 403 27.41 8.01 -2.35
N LYS A 404 28.54 7.40 -2.70
CA LYS A 404 29.61 7.05 -1.76
C LYS A 404 30.20 8.29 -1.06
N ALA A 405 30.27 9.42 -1.75
CA ALA A 405 30.71 10.70 -1.18
C ALA A 405 29.65 11.41 -0.30
N GLY A 406 28.46 10.83 -0.11
CA GLY A 406 27.39 11.41 0.70
C GLY A 406 26.74 12.67 0.09
N LYS A 407 26.89 12.89 -1.22
CA LYS A 407 26.45 14.12 -1.90
C LYS A 407 25.01 14.05 -2.42
N LEU A 408 24.42 12.85 -2.48
CA LEU A 408 23.06 12.64 -3.00
C LEU A 408 22.02 12.74 -1.88
N LYS A 409 20.91 13.44 -2.14
CA LYS A 409 19.73 13.45 -1.26
C LYS A 409 19.05 12.08 -1.24
N ALA A 410 18.37 11.74 -0.14
CA ALA A 410 17.73 10.44 0.06
C ALA A 410 16.82 10.03 -1.10
N GLU A 411 16.00 10.95 -1.62
CA GLU A 411 15.07 10.67 -2.71
C GLU A 411 15.82 10.35 -4.02
N HIS A 412 17.00 10.94 -4.25
CA HIS A 412 17.84 10.62 -5.41
C HIS A 412 18.53 9.27 -5.26
N ARG A 413 18.96 8.92 -4.04
CA ARG A 413 19.56 7.60 -3.74
C ARG A 413 18.54 6.48 -3.95
N PHE A 414 17.34 6.65 -3.40
CA PHE A 414 16.20 5.78 -3.66
C PHE A 414 15.95 5.58 -5.16
N HIS A 415 15.77 6.69 -5.89
CA HIS A 415 15.49 6.67 -7.32
C HIS A 415 16.58 5.96 -8.13
N LEU A 416 17.86 6.21 -7.80
CA LEU A 416 19.01 5.59 -8.47
C LEU A 416 19.03 4.07 -8.30
N HIS A 417 18.85 3.59 -7.06
CA HIS A 417 18.78 2.17 -6.76
C HIS A 417 17.59 1.49 -7.46
N HIS A 418 16.40 2.04 -7.24
CA HIS A 418 15.15 1.44 -7.69
C HIS A 418 15.07 1.34 -9.22
N ASP A 419 15.45 2.40 -9.95
CA ASP A 419 15.46 2.37 -11.41
C ASP A 419 16.50 1.39 -11.95
N TYR A 420 17.70 1.35 -11.37
CA TYR A 420 18.73 0.41 -11.83
C TYR A 420 18.27 -1.04 -11.65
N PHE A 421 17.62 -1.36 -10.53
CA PHE A 421 17.04 -2.69 -10.32
C PHE A 421 15.99 -3.03 -11.38
N ALA A 422 15.06 -2.11 -11.66
CA ALA A 422 14.05 -2.31 -12.70
C ALA A 422 14.67 -2.51 -14.10
N PHE A 423 15.75 -1.79 -14.42
CA PHE A 423 16.48 -2.00 -15.67
C PHE A 423 17.23 -3.33 -15.71
N ALA A 424 17.73 -3.83 -14.57
CA ALA A 424 18.33 -5.15 -14.49
C ALA A 424 17.28 -6.25 -14.70
N MET A 425 16.10 -6.11 -14.09
CA MET A 425 14.96 -7.01 -14.30
C MET A 425 14.51 -7.05 -15.76
N ALA A 426 14.47 -5.89 -16.42
CA ALA A 426 14.09 -5.76 -17.83
C ALA A 426 15.20 -6.15 -18.83
N GLY A 427 16.33 -6.69 -18.37
CA GLY A 427 17.47 -7.03 -19.23
C GLY A 427 18.15 -5.84 -19.90
N MET A 428 17.86 -4.61 -19.47
CA MET A 428 18.42 -3.36 -20.00
C MET A 428 19.76 -2.98 -19.33
N LYS A 429 20.04 -3.54 -18.15
CA LYS A 429 21.30 -3.39 -17.40
C LYS A 429 21.72 -4.73 -16.81
N SER A 430 23.00 -4.86 -16.44
CA SER A 430 23.51 -6.10 -15.87
C SER A 430 23.07 -6.28 -14.40
N PRO A 431 22.50 -7.44 -14.02
CA PRO A 431 22.22 -7.75 -12.62
C PRO A 431 23.51 -7.86 -11.79
N VAL A 432 24.64 -8.23 -12.40
CA VAL A 432 25.95 -8.28 -11.72
C VAL A 432 26.43 -6.88 -11.37
N GLU A 433 26.26 -5.91 -12.27
CA GLU A 433 26.58 -4.51 -11.98
C GLU A 433 25.68 -3.94 -10.88
N TYR A 434 24.39 -4.27 -10.92
CA TYR A 434 23.46 -3.89 -9.89
C TYR A 434 23.93 -4.37 -8.49
N LEU A 435 24.32 -5.64 -8.35
CA LEU A 435 24.87 -6.17 -7.10
C LEU A 435 26.18 -5.46 -6.68
N LYS A 436 27.03 -5.05 -7.62
CA LYS A 436 28.24 -4.26 -7.33
C LYS A 436 27.88 -2.88 -6.77
N TYR A 437 26.93 -2.19 -7.40
CA TYR A 437 26.46 -0.88 -6.96
C TYR A 437 25.71 -0.93 -5.62
N LEU A 438 24.99 -2.03 -5.37
CA LEU A 438 24.26 -2.22 -4.12
C LEU A 438 25.21 -2.19 -2.90
N LYS A 439 26.46 -2.67 -3.04
CA LYS A 439 27.50 -2.58 -1.99
C LYS A 439 27.79 -1.14 -1.57
N MET A 440 27.52 -0.14 -2.41
CA MET A 440 27.73 1.27 -2.08
C MET A 440 26.65 1.84 -1.15
N TYR A 441 25.54 1.12 -0.95
CA TYR A 441 24.50 1.45 0.02
C TYR A 441 24.74 0.87 1.41
N ALA A 442 25.84 0.14 1.64
CA ALA A 442 26.09 -0.58 2.90
C ALA A 442 26.07 0.30 4.17
N GLU A 443 26.17 1.63 4.02
CA GLU A 443 26.12 2.60 5.13
C GLU A 443 24.90 3.53 5.08
N GLU A 444 23.93 3.26 4.19
CA GLU A 444 22.66 3.97 4.10
C GLU A 444 21.92 3.94 5.45
N GLU A 445 21.26 5.03 5.82
CA GLU A 445 20.57 5.19 7.12
C GLU A 445 19.06 5.35 6.98
N GLU A 446 18.54 5.54 5.77
CA GLU A 446 17.12 5.78 5.55
C GLU A 446 16.35 4.46 5.39
N TYR A 447 15.41 4.21 6.31
CA TYR A 447 14.58 2.99 6.33
C TYR A 447 13.91 2.68 4.99
N PHE A 448 13.28 3.67 4.33
CA PHE A 448 12.55 3.44 3.09
C PHE A 448 13.45 2.98 1.93
N ILE A 449 14.72 3.40 1.92
CA ILE A 449 15.70 2.95 0.92
C ILE A 449 16.07 1.49 1.19
N TRP A 450 16.34 1.15 2.44
CA TRP A 450 16.60 -0.23 2.82
C TRP A 450 15.40 -1.15 2.58
N LYS A 451 14.17 -0.67 2.74
CA LYS A 451 12.96 -1.43 2.40
C LYS A 451 12.89 -1.78 0.90
N SER A 452 13.20 -0.82 0.02
CA SER A 452 13.31 -1.06 -1.43
C SER A 452 14.47 -2.01 -1.79
N ILE A 453 15.64 -1.85 -1.14
CA ILE A 453 16.78 -2.78 -1.27
C ILE A 453 16.39 -4.20 -0.86
N ASP A 454 15.70 -4.32 0.27
CA ASP A 454 15.29 -5.59 0.84
C ASP A 454 14.28 -6.32 -0.07
N SER A 455 13.32 -5.57 -0.64
CA SER A 455 12.40 -6.09 -1.66
C SER A 455 13.14 -6.57 -2.91
N SER A 456 14.10 -5.78 -3.41
CA SER A 456 14.93 -6.17 -4.56
C SER A 456 15.73 -7.43 -4.30
N ILE A 457 16.28 -7.60 -3.09
CA ILE A 457 17.00 -8.81 -2.68
C ILE A 457 16.06 -10.01 -2.59
N SER A 458 14.85 -9.84 -2.03
CA SER A 458 13.84 -10.90 -2.01
C SER A 458 13.50 -11.38 -3.42
N ASN A 459 13.24 -10.45 -4.35
CA ASN A 459 12.96 -10.79 -5.75
C ASN A 459 14.12 -11.56 -6.40
N ILE A 460 15.36 -11.13 -6.17
CA ILE A 460 16.55 -11.86 -6.67
C ILE A 460 16.60 -13.28 -6.07
N LYS A 461 16.39 -13.43 -4.76
CA LYS A 461 16.39 -14.73 -4.09
C LYS A 461 15.30 -15.66 -4.63
N GLU A 462 14.12 -15.12 -4.92
CA GLU A 462 13.02 -15.87 -5.53
C GLU A 462 13.40 -16.38 -6.93
N LEU A 463 13.97 -15.52 -7.78
CA LEU A 463 14.41 -15.89 -9.13
C LEU A 463 15.52 -16.94 -9.15
N ILE A 464 16.43 -16.91 -8.17
CA ILE A 464 17.55 -17.87 -8.06
C ILE A 464 17.25 -19.01 -7.09
N SER A 465 16.02 -19.16 -6.61
CA SER A 465 15.66 -20.15 -5.59
C SER A 465 15.98 -21.59 -5.99
N ASN A 466 15.91 -21.89 -7.29
CA ASN A 466 16.27 -23.18 -7.88
C ASN A 466 17.74 -23.28 -8.32
N ALA A 467 18.51 -22.20 -8.19
CA ALA A 467 19.94 -22.23 -8.42
C ALA A 467 20.64 -22.61 -7.10
N ASN A 468 21.59 -23.55 -7.16
CA ASN A 468 22.40 -23.99 -6.02
C ASN A 468 23.38 -22.90 -5.56
N CYS A 469 22.88 -21.74 -5.13
CA CYS A 469 23.66 -20.55 -4.78
C CYS A 469 23.14 -19.81 -3.52
N THR A 470 22.30 -20.49 -2.73
CA THR A 470 21.70 -19.95 -1.50
C THR A 470 22.76 -19.50 -0.49
N GLU A 471 23.88 -20.22 -0.39
CA GLU A 471 24.96 -19.88 0.54
C GLU A 471 25.69 -18.59 0.10
N GLU A 472 25.98 -18.45 -1.19
CA GLU A 472 26.66 -17.30 -1.78
C GLU A 472 25.82 -16.04 -1.65
N ILE A 473 24.52 -16.10 -1.95
CA ILE A 473 23.64 -14.94 -1.80
C ILE A 473 23.48 -14.57 -0.32
N ASN A 474 23.41 -15.54 0.60
CA ASN A 474 23.35 -15.26 2.04
C ASN A 474 24.65 -14.62 2.55
N LYS A 475 25.82 -15.05 2.05
CA LYS A 475 27.12 -14.41 2.33
C LYS A 475 27.15 -12.97 1.83
N PHE A 476 26.68 -12.72 0.60
CA PHE A 476 26.58 -11.37 0.05
C PHE A 476 25.66 -10.47 0.89
N VAL A 477 24.46 -10.96 1.22
CA VAL A 477 23.48 -10.21 2.03
C VAL A 477 24.05 -9.90 3.42
N THR A 478 24.69 -10.88 4.06
CA THR A 478 25.34 -10.68 5.35
C THR A 478 26.39 -9.57 5.26
N GLN A 479 27.28 -9.62 4.27
CA GLN A 479 28.31 -8.58 4.08
C GLN A 479 27.71 -7.19 3.85
N LEU A 480 26.64 -7.09 3.07
CA LEU A 480 25.97 -5.84 2.75
C LEU A 480 25.31 -5.21 4.00
N TYR A 481 24.64 -6.03 4.82
CA TYR A 481 23.84 -5.57 5.96
C TYR A 481 24.68 -5.39 7.25
N SER A 482 25.82 -6.08 7.38
CA SER A 482 26.65 -6.01 8.60
C SER A 482 27.13 -4.60 8.93
N LYS A 483 27.50 -3.79 7.92
CA LYS A 483 28.00 -2.43 8.18
C LYS A 483 26.96 -1.53 8.83
N ILE A 484 25.75 -1.50 8.28
CA ILE A 484 24.66 -0.73 8.86
C ILE A 484 24.22 -1.31 10.21
N ASN A 485 24.24 -2.64 10.36
CA ASN A 485 23.94 -3.29 11.65
C ASN A 485 24.87 -2.80 12.78
N GLU A 486 26.18 -2.82 12.55
CA GLU A 486 27.17 -2.33 13.53
C GLU A 486 27.02 -0.83 13.82
N LYS A 487 26.70 -0.04 12.80
CA LYS A 487 26.41 1.39 12.98
C LYS A 487 25.16 1.62 13.82
N LEU A 488 24.12 0.81 13.64
CA LEU A 488 22.87 0.88 14.41
C LEU A 488 23.02 0.36 15.84
N LYS A 489 23.90 -0.61 16.12
CA LYS A 489 24.24 -1.03 17.49
C LYS A 489 24.83 0.13 18.31
N ASN A 490 25.55 1.04 17.65
CA ASN A 490 26.22 2.18 18.29
C ASN A 490 25.43 3.51 18.18
N THR A 491 24.23 3.50 17.61
CA THR A 491 23.45 4.73 17.39
C THR A 491 22.83 5.24 18.69
N LYS A 492 22.81 6.57 18.85
CA LYS A 492 22.02 7.24 19.90
C LYS A 492 20.65 7.72 19.39
N LYS A 493 20.37 7.57 18.09
CA LYS A 493 19.07 7.94 17.50
C LYS A 493 18.00 6.97 18.00
N ASN A 494 16.92 7.51 18.55
CA ASN A 494 15.80 6.73 19.10
C ASN A 494 14.46 7.19 18.49
N ASP A 495 14.45 7.39 17.17
CA ASP A 495 13.23 7.69 16.41
C ASP A 495 12.63 6.42 15.78
N ASP A 496 11.35 6.50 15.45
CA ASP A 496 10.56 5.37 14.95
C ASP A 496 11.16 4.73 13.69
N PHE A 497 11.69 5.51 12.75
CA PHE A 497 12.24 4.98 11.49
C PHE A 497 13.61 4.33 11.70
N THR A 498 14.41 4.84 12.64
CA THR A 498 15.63 4.14 13.07
C THR A 498 15.30 2.77 13.68
N LYS A 499 14.24 2.67 14.51
CA LYS A 499 13.79 1.37 15.06
C LYS A 499 13.29 0.42 13.97
N LEU A 500 12.47 0.92 13.04
CA LEU A 500 12.00 0.11 11.90
C LEU A 500 13.16 -0.39 11.04
N LEU A 501 14.21 0.44 10.86
CA LEU A 501 15.43 0.01 10.20
C LEU A 501 16.15 -1.08 10.99
N GLN A 502 16.33 -0.92 12.30
CA GLN A 502 16.93 -1.96 13.15
C GLN A 502 16.20 -3.31 13.01
N VAL A 503 14.86 -3.30 13.04
CA VAL A 503 14.04 -4.51 12.88
C VAL A 503 14.20 -5.12 11.48
N LEU A 504 14.21 -4.30 10.43
CA LEU A 504 14.41 -4.78 9.05
C LEU A 504 15.77 -5.48 8.91
N ILE A 505 16.84 -4.84 9.40
CA ILE A 505 18.19 -5.38 9.36
C ILE A 505 18.30 -6.67 10.20
N TYR A 506 17.71 -6.68 11.41
CA TYR A 506 17.63 -7.85 12.28
C TYR A 506 16.97 -9.03 11.56
N SER A 507 15.77 -8.82 10.99
CA SER A 507 15.03 -9.86 10.27
C SER A 507 15.84 -10.42 9.08
N ARG A 508 16.44 -9.54 8.25
CA ARG A 508 17.19 -9.98 7.07
C ARG A 508 18.47 -10.74 7.40
N LEU A 509 19.22 -10.30 8.41
CA LEU A 509 20.43 -10.98 8.87
C LEU A 509 20.11 -12.33 9.51
N GLY A 510 19.06 -12.43 10.33
CA GLY A 510 18.63 -13.70 10.90
C GLY A 510 18.18 -14.70 9.83
N LYS A 511 17.38 -14.26 8.84
CA LYS A 511 16.99 -15.08 7.68
C LYS A 511 18.19 -15.56 6.84
N SER A 512 19.30 -14.81 6.89
CA SER A 512 20.55 -15.16 6.20
C SER A 512 21.50 -16.01 7.05
N GLY A 513 21.08 -16.44 8.24
CA GLY A 513 21.83 -17.39 9.08
C GLY A 513 22.70 -16.75 10.18
N ASN A 514 22.49 -15.49 10.53
CA ASN A 514 23.24 -14.87 11.62
C ASN A 514 22.90 -15.51 12.97
N LYS A 515 23.86 -16.24 13.56
CA LYS A 515 23.67 -17.02 14.79
C LYS A 515 23.31 -16.16 16.02
N GLU A 516 23.95 -15.00 16.20
CA GLU A 516 23.67 -14.09 17.33
C GLU A 516 22.19 -13.66 17.33
N ILE A 517 21.67 -13.29 16.15
CA ILE A 517 20.26 -12.88 15.97
C ILE A 517 19.30 -14.06 16.15
N ILE A 518 19.66 -15.25 15.64
CA ILE A 518 18.83 -16.45 15.80
C ILE A 518 18.71 -16.81 17.29
N ASP A 519 19.84 -16.88 18.01
CA ASP A 519 19.87 -17.20 19.44
C ASP A 519 19.09 -16.15 20.27
N ASP A 520 19.24 -14.86 19.94
CA ASP A 520 18.46 -13.76 20.55
C ASP A 520 16.96 -13.87 20.23
N SER A 521 16.57 -14.31 19.02
CA SER A 521 15.17 -14.52 18.66
C SER A 521 14.53 -15.63 19.50
N PHE A 522 15.22 -16.77 19.68
CA PHE A 522 14.73 -17.85 20.55
C PHE A 522 14.56 -17.37 21.99
N LYS A 523 15.55 -16.65 22.53
CA LYS A 523 15.46 -16.08 23.87
C LYS A 523 14.25 -15.13 24.02
N ARG A 524 14.07 -14.20 23.07
CA ARG A 524 12.92 -13.28 23.08
C ARG A 524 11.59 -14.02 23.00
N PHE A 525 11.53 -15.09 22.23
CA PHE A 525 10.33 -15.91 22.16
C PHE A 525 10.04 -16.63 23.47
N ASP A 526 11.06 -17.17 24.15
CA ASP A 526 10.89 -17.78 25.47
C ASP A 526 10.44 -16.75 26.51
N ASP A 527 11.03 -15.55 26.52
CA ASP A 527 10.59 -14.44 27.38
C ASP A 527 9.12 -14.12 27.12
N TYR A 528 8.75 -13.97 25.85
CA TYR A 528 7.37 -13.71 25.42
C TYR A 528 6.40 -14.83 25.81
N TYR A 529 6.77 -16.09 25.58
CA TYR A 529 5.95 -17.27 25.93
C TYR A 529 5.74 -17.38 27.45
N ASN A 530 6.75 -16.93 28.23
CA ASN A 530 6.68 -16.78 29.68
C ASN A 530 5.99 -15.48 30.14
N LYS A 531 5.22 -14.83 29.26
CA LYS A 531 4.42 -13.63 29.51
C LYS A 531 5.22 -12.37 29.86
N GLN A 532 6.49 -12.30 29.47
CA GLN A 532 7.24 -11.05 29.51
C GLN A 532 6.89 -10.19 28.30
N ILE A 533 6.91 -8.86 28.50
CA ILE A 533 6.69 -7.90 27.42
C ILE A 533 7.96 -7.83 26.58
N ILE A 534 7.85 -8.18 25.30
CA ILE A 534 8.89 -7.91 24.31
C ILE A 534 8.52 -6.69 23.47
N ASP A 535 9.51 -6.06 22.84
CA ASP A 535 9.26 -4.96 21.91
C ASP A 535 8.36 -5.45 20.75
N PRO A 536 7.14 -4.89 20.59
CA PRO A 536 6.20 -5.35 19.58
C PRO A 536 6.72 -5.20 18.15
N ASN A 537 7.69 -4.29 17.91
CA ASN A 537 8.29 -4.13 16.60
C ASN A 537 9.13 -5.36 16.19
N TYR A 538 9.68 -6.11 17.15
CA TYR A 538 10.46 -7.32 16.89
C TYR A 538 9.61 -8.59 16.84
N ARG A 539 8.39 -8.57 17.38
CA ARG A 539 7.54 -9.76 17.59
C ARG A 539 7.36 -10.60 16.31
N SER A 540 6.96 -9.97 15.21
CA SER A 540 6.83 -10.67 13.92
C SER A 540 8.14 -11.30 13.43
N ALA A 541 9.27 -10.59 13.55
CA ALA A 541 10.57 -11.12 13.13
C ALA A 541 11.03 -12.28 14.02
N VAL A 542 10.77 -12.19 15.33
CA VAL A 542 11.06 -13.24 16.32
C VAL A 542 10.24 -14.50 16.01
N PHE A 543 8.93 -14.36 15.81
CA PHE A 543 8.06 -15.50 15.48
C PHE A 543 8.50 -16.19 14.18
N GLU A 544 8.79 -15.41 13.14
CA GLU A 544 9.27 -15.92 11.85
C GLU A 544 10.63 -16.63 11.99
N MET A 545 11.55 -16.10 12.81
CA MET A 545 12.84 -16.74 13.07
C MET A 545 12.68 -18.08 13.77
N VAL A 546 11.84 -18.13 14.82
CA VAL A 546 11.60 -19.35 15.59
C VAL A 546 10.94 -20.42 14.73
N ALA A 547 9.97 -20.05 13.90
CA ALA A 547 9.33 -20.98 12.98
C ALA A 547 10.28 -21.50 11.89
N SER A 548 11.13 -20.63 11.34
CA SER A 548 12.04 -21.00 10.24
C SER A 548 13.33 -21.70 10.67
N LYS A 549 13.83 -21.44 11.88
CA LYS A 549 15.15 -21.91 12.36
C LYS A 549 15.09 -22.91 13.51
N ALA A 550 13.91 -23.32 13.96
CA ALA A 550 13.80 -24.35 14.99
C ALA A 550 14.46 -25.66 14.54
N PRO A 551 15.22 -26.35 15.41
CA PRO A 551 15.80 -27.64 15.09
C PRO A 551 14.76 -28.66 14.61
N ASN A 552 15.00 -29.30 13.47
CA ASN A 552 14.07 -30.25 12.82
C ASN A 552 13.63 -31.44 13.70
N ASN A 553 14.34 -31.73 14.79
CA ASN A 553 14.02 -32.79 15.72
C ASN A 553 13.08 -32.36 16.87
N SER A 554 12.65 -31.10 16.91
CA SER A 554 11.72 -30.58 17.92
C SER A 554 10.61 -29.75 17.28
N ASN A 555 9.37 -30.25 17.36
CA ASN A 555 8.18 -29.45 17.01
C ASN A 555 7.74 -28.51 18.15
N ASP A 556 8.49 -28.42 19.26
CA ASP A 556 8.07 -27.71 20.47
C ASP A 556 7.76 -26.23 20.20
N TYR A 557 8.69 -25.51 19.60
CA TYR A 557 8.50 -24.09 19.28
C TYR A 557 7.37 -23.83 18.29
N TYR A 558 7.20 -24.70 17.30
CA TYR A 558 6.10 -24.60 16.33
C TYR A 558 4.74 -24.80 17.01
N HIS A 559 4.63 -25.81 17.88
CA HIS A 559 3.43 -26.04 18.67
C HIS A 559 3.17 -24.90 19.67
N LYS A 560 4.20 -24.32 20.29
CA LYS A 560 4.07 -23.13 21.14
C LYS A 560 3.48 -21.95 20.36
N LEU A 561 3.94 -21.69 19.14
CA LEU A 561 3.35 -20.66 18.26
C LEU A 561 1.86 -20.92 18.00
N ILE A 562 1.48 -22.16 17.65
CA ILE A 562 0.06 -22.53 17.47
C ILE A 562 -0.74 -22.34 18.76
N GLN A 563 -0.18 -22.67 19.92
CA GLN A 563 -0.84 -22.48 21.21
C GLN A 563 -1.06 -20.99 21.52
N VAL A 564 -0.08 -20.12 21.23
CA VAL A 564 -0.24 -18.67 21.36
C VAL A 564 -1.33 -18.18 20.42
N PHE A 565 -1.30 -18.58 19.14
CA PHE A 565 -2.31 -18.23 18.15
C PHE A 565 -3.72 -18.57 18.63
N LYS A 566 -3.94 -19.79 19.13
CA LYS A 566 -5.25 -20.26 19.61
C LYS A 566 -5.74 -19.54 20.87
N LYS A 567 -4.82 -19.07 21.73
CA LYS A 567 -5.17 -18.39 23.00
C LYS A 567 -5.32 -16.88 22.87
N SER A 568 -4.77 -16.29 21.80
CA SER A 568 -4.74 -14.84 21.65
C SER A 568 -6.07 -14.29 21.17
N ASP A 569 -6.51 -13.20 21.80
CA ASP A 569 -7.62 -12.35 21.33
C ASP A 569 -7.12 -11.11 20.56
N ASP A 570 -5.79 -10.94 20.43
CA ASP A 570 -5.17 -9.88 19.63
C ASP A 570 -5.05 -10.34 18.16
N ILE A 571 -5.85 -9.71 17.30
CA ILE A 571 -5.90 -9.99 15.86
C ILE A 571 -4.53 -9.76 15.20
N ASN A 572 -3.74 -8.79 15.66
CA ASN A 572 -2.44 -8.51 15.07
C ASN A 572 -1.43 -9.58 15.45
N GLU A 573 -1.42 -10.00 16.70
CA GLU A 573 -0.59 -11.11 17.16
C GLU A 573 -0.90 -12.39 16.39
N ARG A 574 -2.19 -12.70 16.21
CA ARG A 574 -2.62 -13.83 15.40
C ARG A 574 -2.13 -13.72 13.95
N LYS A 575 -2.25 -12.53 13.33
CA LYS A 575 -1.74 -12.27 11.98
C LYS A 575 -0.23 -12.43 11.86
N GLU A 576 0.53 -11.95 12.85
CA GLU A 576 1.99 -12.11 12.90
C GLU A 576 2.39 -13.59 13.01
N ILE A 577 1.66 -14.37 13.83
CA ILE A 577 1.88 -15.82 13.97
C ILE A 577 1.49 -16.56 12.68
N THR A 578 0.37 -16.21 12.04
CA THR A 578 -0.02 -16.79 10.74
C THR A 578 1.11 -16.70 9.72
N LYS A 579 1.73 -15.51 9.58
CA LYS A 579 2.86 -15.32 8.69
C LYS A 579 4.07 -16.18 9.09
N ALA A 580 4.39 -16.23 10.39
CA ALA A 580 5.50 -17.01 10.90
C ALA A 580 5.32 -18.51 10.68
N LEU A 581 4.11 -19.04 10.88
CA LEU A 581 3.85 -20.47 10.71
C LEU A 581 4.14 -20.96 9.28
N GLY A 582 3.88 -20.13 8.27
CA GLY A 582 4.21 -20.40 6.88
C GLY A 582 5.71 -20.33 6.54
N SER A 583 6.56 -19.75 7.39
CA SER A 583 8.00 -19.63 7.12
C SER A 583 8.83 -20.85 7.56
N SER A 584 8.19 -21.91 8.04
CA SER A 584 8.92 -23.12 8.46
C SER A 584 9.67 -23.79 7.30
N GLU A 585 10.86 -24.31 7.58
CA GLU A 585 11.65 -25.10 6.63
C GLU A 585 11.23 -26.59 6.62
N ASN A 586 10.34 -27.01 7.54
CA ASN A 586 9.87 -28.38 7.69
C ASN A 586 8.49 -28.60 7.04
N ASP A 587 8.44 -29.46 6.02
CA ASP A 587 7.23 -29.75 5.24
C ASP A 587 6.06 -30.31 6.10
N GLU A 588 6.32 -31.06 7.17
CA GLU A 588 5.27 -31.57 8.07
C GLU A 588 4.65 -30.45 8.91
N GLN A 589 5.47 -29.49 9.35
CA GLN A 589 4.97 -28.30 10.05
C GLN A 589 4.08 -27.44 9.13
N LEU A 590 4.51 -27.25 7.89
CA LEU A 590 3.71 -26.51 6.90
C LEU A 590 2.38 -27.21 6.58
N LYS A 591 2.33 -28.55 6.54
CA LYS A 591 1.08 -29.30 6.42
C LYS A 591 0.14 -29.03 7.60
N LEU A 592 0.64 -29.00 8.84
CA LEU A 592 -0.17 -28.64 10.02
C LEU A 592 -0.77 -27.23 9.89
N THR A 593 -0.03 -26.29 9.32
CA THR A 593 -0.52 -24.92 9.06
C THR A 593 -1.61 -24.89 8.01
N LEU A 594 -1.46 -25.66 6.94
CA LEU A 594 -2.52 -25.81 5.94
C LEU A 594 -3.76 -26.47 6.53
N GLU A 595 -3.61 -27.49 7.37
CA GLU A 595 -4.73 -28.12 8.09
C GLU A 595 -5.42 -27.15 9.06
N LEU A 596 -4.66 -26.33 9.79
CA LEU A 596 -5.18 -25.26 10.65
C LEU A 596 -6.08 -24.29 9.87
N SER A 597 -5.75 -23.99 8.60
CA SER A 597 -6.55 -23.09 7.75
C SER A 597 -7.99 -23.57 7.51
N LEU A 598 -8.23 -24.89 7.61
CA LEU A 598 -9.56 -25.47 7.38
C LEU A 598 -10.41 -25.55 8.64
N THR A 599 -9.84 -25.34 9.83
CA THR A 599 -10.58 -25.45 11.08
C THR A 599 -11.61 -24.32 11.25
N THR A 600 -12.49 -24.48 12.23
CA THR A 600 -13.45 -23.45 12.67
C THR A 600 -12.83 -22.44 13.64
N GLU A 601 -11.56 -22.63 14.05
CA GLU A 601 -10.83 -21.74 14.97
C GLU A 601 -10.26 -20.50 14.27
N VAL A 602 -10.33 -20.45 12.93
CA VAL A 602 -9.78 -19.37 12.10
C VAL A 602 -10.89 -18.64 11.35
N THR A 603 -10.75 -17.32 11.23
CA THR A 603 -11.60 -16.49 10.37
C THR A 603 -11.34 -16.80 8.89
N LEU A 604 -12.22 -16.33 7.99
CA LEU A 604 -12.00 -16.44 6.55
C LEU A 604 -10.71 -15.72 6.12
N SER A 605 -10.42 -14.56 6.72
CA SER A 605 -9.18 -13.83 6.44
C SER A 605 -7.95 -14.61 6.89
N GLU A 606 -7.99 -15.26 8.06
CA GLU A 606 -6.87 -16.07 8.56
C GLU A 606 -6.69 -17.35 7.74
N CYS A 607 -7.77 -17.95 7.26
CA CYS A 607 -7.72 -19.09 6.34
C CYS A 607 -6.90 -18.75 5.08
N SER A 608 -7.23 -17.65 4.40
CA SER A 608 -6.46 -17.18 3.24
C SER A 608 -5.00 -16.91 3.60
N LEU A 609 -4.75 -16.18 4.68
CA LEU A 609 -3.39 -15.79 5.08
C LEU A 609 -2.51 -17.00 5.46
N LEU A 610 -3.05 -18.04 6.08
CA LEU A 610 -2.32 -19.27 6.40
C LEU A 610 -1.88 -19.98 5.11
N ILE A 611 -2.79 -20.12 4.14
CA ILE A 611 -2.49 -20.75 2.85
C ILE A 611 -1.46 -19.91 2.06
N GLU A 612 -1.64 -18.59 1.99
CA GLU A 612 -0.71 -17.66 1.34
C GLU A 612 0.68 -17.73 1.98
N SER A 613 0.77 -17.76 3.31
CA SER A 613 2.07 -17.82 4.01
C SER A 613 2.86 -19.09 3.68
N VAL A 614 2.18 -20.22 3.44
CA VAL A 614 2.84 -21.46 3.00
C VAL A 614 3.17 -21.39 1.51
N ALA A 615 2.37 -20.70 0.71
CA ALA A 615 2.67 -20.50 -0.71
C ALA A 615 3.93 -19.67 -0.92
N ASP A 616 4.17 -18.67 -0.07
CA ASP A 616 5.37 -17.82 -0.11
C ASP A 616 6.68 -18.62 0.13
N SER A 617 6.62 -19.71 0.90
CA SER A 617 7.81 -20.52 1.24
C SER A 617 7.90 -21.84 0.46
N LYS A 618 6.76 -22.49 0.21
CA LYS A 618 6.60 -23.78 -0.47
C LYS A 618 5.37 -23.74 -1.40
N PRO A 619 5.46 -23.02 -2.53
CA PRO A 619 4.33 -22.81 -3.45
C PRO A 619 3.72 -24.13 -3.94
N GLU A 620 4.55 -25.15 -4.21
CA GLU A 620 4.08 -26.48 -4.62
C GLU A 620 3.17 -27.15 -3.57
N LEU A 621 3.55 -27.04 -2.29
CA LEU A 621 2.82 -27.68 -1.19
C LEU A 621 1.45 -27.01 -1.01
N ALA A 622 1.43 -25.68 -0.99
CA ALA A 622 0.20 -24.89 -0.91
C ALA A 622 -0.70 -25.15 -2.14
N PHE A 623 -0.14 -25.17 -3.35
CA PHE A 623 -0.90 -25.43 -4.58
C PHE A 623 -1.56 -26.82 -4.56
N ARG A 624 -0.81 -27.87 -4.22
CA ARG A 624 -1.38 -29.24 -4.09
C ARG A 624 -2.48 -29.29 -3.04
N PHE A 625 -2.31 -28.58 -1.92
CA PHE A 625 -3.31 -28.52 -0.87
C PHE A 625 -4.59 -27.82 -1.34
N VAL A 626 -4.48 -26.66 -2.01
CA VAL A 626 -5.64 -25.95 -2.57
C VAL A 626 -6.36 -26.82 -3.59
N ALA A 627 -5.63 -27.45 -4.52
CA ALA A 627 -6.22 -28.33 -5.54
C ALA A 627 -6.98 -29.50 -4.91
N LYS A 628 -6.40 -30.13 -3.87
CA LYS A 628 -7.05 -31.24 -3.15
C LYS A 628 -8.31 -30.80 -2.39
N ASN A 629 -8.34 -29.57 -1.87
CA ASN A 629 -9.40 -29.08 -0.98
C ASN A 629 -10.31 -28.03 -1.65
N VAL A 630 -10.27 -27.90 -2.98
CA VAL A 630 -10.94 -26.81 -3.71
C VAL A 630 -12.44 -26.72 -3.40
N ASN A 631 -13.13 -27.84 -3.24
CA ASN A 631 -14.56 -27.86 -2.93
C ASN A 631 -14.86 -27.33 -1.51
N ILE A 632 -14.02 -27.69 -0.54
CA ILE A 632 -14.15 -27.19 0.85
C ILE A 632 -13.89 -25.68 0.87
N LEU A 633 -12.85 -25.24 0.16
CA LEU A 633 -12.51 -23.83 0.05
C LEU A 633 -13.60 -23.03 -0.67
N ARG A 634 -14.19 -23.55 -1.76
CA ARG A 634 -15.34 -22.92 -2.43
C ARG A 634 -16.52 -22.75 -1.48
N TYR A 635 -16.87 -23.78 -0.72
CA TYR A 635 -17.93 -23.68 0.27
C TYR A 635 -17.60 -22.65 1.36
N LYS A 636 -16.37 -22.67 1.88
CA LYS A 636 -15.92 -21.75 2.95
C LYS A 636 -15.87 -20.29 2.49
N PHE A 637 -15.53 -20.02 1.22
CA PHE A 637 -15.45 -18.68 0.63
C PHE A 637 -16.68 -18.31 -0.21
N GLU A 638 -17.81 -19.02 -0.05
CA GLU A 638 -19.06 -18.73 -0.78
C GLU A 638 -18.84 -18.56 -2.29
N GLU A 639 -18.12 -19.51 -2.92
CA GLU A 639 -17.77 -19.55 -4.35
C GLU A 639 -16.71 -18.53 -4.81
N SER A 640 -16.24 -17.62 -3.95
CA SER A 640 -15.21 -16.63 -4.29
C SER A 640 -13.78 -17.17 -4.12
N LEU A 641 -13.27 -17.90 -5.11
CA LEU A 641 -11.89 -18.42 -5.11
C LEU A 641 -10.80 -17.36 -5.36
N THR A 642 -11.14 -16.14 -5.78
CA THR A 642 -10.18 -15.06 -6.07
C THR A 642 -9.21 -14.78 -4.92
N LYS A 643 -9.66 -14.96 -3.67
CA LYS A 643 -8.85 -14.82 -2.45
C LYS A 643 -7.81 -15.95 -2.25
N ILE A 644 -7.82 -17.00 -3.06
CA ILE A 644 -6.91 -18.15 -2.98
C ILE A 644 -5.99 -18.23 -4.21
N ILE A 645 -6.28 -17.47 -5.29
CA ILE A 645 -5.51 -17.52 -6.55
C ILE A 645 -4.05 -17.07 -6.37
N ARG A 646 -3.75 -16.27 -5.35
CA ARG A 646 -2.39 -15.81 -5.02
C ARG A 646 -1.38 -16.94 -4.77
N VAL A 647 -1.86 -18.15 -4.47
CA VAL A 647 -1.02 -19.35 -4.31
C VAL A 647 -0.25 -19.72 -5.59
N SER A 648 -0.67 -19.20 -6.75
CA SER A 648 0.00 -19.42 -8.04
C SER A 648 1.07 -18.38 -8.40
N ASN A 649 1.17 -17.28 -7.67
CA ASN A 649 2.10 -16.19 -7.98
C ASN A 649 3.60 -16.57 -7.95
N PRO A 650 4.09 -17.45 -7.03
CA PRO A 650 5.53 -17.73 -6.92
C PRO A 650 6.09 -18.68 -8.00
N PHE A 651 5.27 -19.19 -8.92
CA PHE A 651 5.75 -20.13 -9.93
C PHE A 651 6.48 -19.41 -11.07
N SER A 652 7.80 -19.61 -11.16
CA SER A 652 8.66 -19.07 -12.23
C SER A 652 9.00 -20.08 -13.33
N ASP A 653 8.52 -21.33 -13.24
CA ASP A 653 8.83 -22.43 -14.17
C ASP A 653 7.56 -22.99 -14.83
N GLU A 654 7.52 -22.96 -16.16
CA GLU A 654 6.41 -23.46 -16.98
C GLU A 654 6.04 -24.93 -16.69
N ARG A 655 6.97 -25.76 -16.20
CA ARG A 655 6.73 -27.19 -15.94
C ARG A 655 5.63 -27.42 -14.91
N PHE A 656 5.45 -26.48 -13.96
CA PHE A 656 4.38 -26.55 -12.97
C PHE A 656 3.01 -26.26 -13.55
N THR A 657 2.93 -25.40 -14.57
CA THR A 657 1.66 -25.11 -15.26
C THR A 657 1.22 -26.25 -16.20
N LYS A 658 2.18 -27.04 -16.72
CA LYS A 658 1.91 -28.15 -17.66
C LYS A 658 1.75 -29.52 -16.98
N GLY A 659 2.33 -29.73 -15.80
CA GLY A 659 2.37 -31.04 -15.13
C GLY A 659 1.13 -31.40 -14.30
N TYR A 660 0.33 -30.43 -13.87
CA TYR A 660 -0.81 -30.66 -12.97
C TYR A 660 -2.13 -30.37 -13.69
N GLY A 661 -2.64 -31.39 -14.38
CA GLY A 661 -3.90 -31.38 -15.13
C GLY A 661 -5.15 -31.20 -14.27
N SER A 662 -5.35 -30.01 -13.70
CA SER A 662 -6.67 -29.56 -13.26
C SER A 662 -7.11 -28.40 -14.15
N GLY A 663 -7.92 -28.72 -15.16
CA GLY A 663 -8.48 -27.73 -16.09
C GLY A 663 -9.25 -26.60 -15.39
N GLU A 664 -9.69 -26.82 -14.15
CA GLU A 664 -10.48 -25.90 -13.33
C GLU A 664 -9.65 -24.83 -12.59
N LEU A 665 -8.42 -25.11 -12.16
CA LEU A 665 -7.52 -24.07 -11.62
C LEU A 665 -6.92 -23.23 -12.74
N SER A 666 -6.70 -23.83 -13.92
CA SER A 666 -6.25 -23.14 -15.14
C SER A 666 -7.25 -22.09 -15.62
N SER A 667 -8.57 -22.34 -15.48
CA SER A 667 -9.59 -21.37 -15.87
C SER A 667 -9.63 -20.20 -14.87
N ALA A 668 -9.57 -20.47 -13.56
CA ALA A 668 -9.51 -19.43 -12.53
C ALA A 668 -8.23 -18.56 -12.61
N THR A 669 -7.07 -19.17 -12.88
CA THR A 669 -5.82 -18.42 -13.11
C THR A 669 -5.87 -17.61 -14.41
N LYS A 670 -6.43 -18.16 -15.51
CA LYS A 670 -6.59 -17.39 -16.75
C LYS A 670 -7.48 -16.15 -16.61
N THR A 671 -8.47 -16.18 -15.73
CA THR A 671 -9.34 -15.02 -15.46
C THR A 671 -8.70 -13.99 -14.52
N SER A 672 -7.63 -14.33 -13.78
CA SER A 672 -6.91 -13.36 -12.93
C SER A 672 -5.60 -12.85 -13.53
N PHE A 673 -5.07 -13.52 -14.56
CA PHE A 673 -3.95 -13.04 -15.37
C PHE A 673 -4.40 -12.13 -16.53
N ALA A 674 -5.70 -12.12 -16.83
CA ALA A 674 -6.37 -11.15 -17.69
C ALA A 674 -6.92 -10.00 -16.85
#